data_AF-G7DW16-F1
#
_entry.id   AF-G7DW16-F1
#
_cell.length_a   1.000
_cell.length_b   1.000
_cell.length_c   1.000
_cell.angle_alpha   90.00
_cell.angle_beta   90.00
_cell.angle_gamma   90.00
#
_symmetry.space_group_name_H-M   'P 1'
#
loop_
_entity.id
_entity.type
_entity.pdbx_description
1 polymer ?
#
loop_
_entity_poly.entity_id
_entity_poly.type
_entity_poly.pdbx_seq_one_letter_code
_entity_poly.pdbx_strand_id
1 'polypeptide(L)'
;MTSALAPSAATAVAEFLKSPDDLVKTAAFRVKLEKEKASIEAKLKSGAKEQLDATRDGLAKLRDSRTSVGQIREEMVSIERVSTDPTAVVQGFPLIQEISQVHRNLTRTIETVNKLRGMYDKIDQIEAMLARERSDPLGPSPNLLPIHHHLSELEAFRNETVLQASRSSPETTKTLNRYFERLGMVIEAFESHYLHLAGSLVELAKADNSGVAVKLVKIAQVEGLRDEKAIAVRLVKKNNAELAARFNSIQADSRVIKHYRAKVMTAIKDSAKGVVQRQQSKSVAATGDPLGFLDSLDFFMQDLLVVEDRLVEAFPPDWKIYTVFVKAYHTALYEFLKGFVKSDPDAGALLRVAQFAKTYEKTLTKELSIPPELLQPKLLDGSEQTLVDDYLKLIVKKMEEWAANLFKTESAEYIKREAPPEEAADGQYSMQGAVIMFQMINQQVDLAADSGQGSVLSRVVDESNRVLRENQAQWIRLVDSEYRKQIDKPDEAGDGLVEYTIALANDQIKSADFTEALLLRIEPLVSEKYKLNIVDKLNEAMDGYLDVSKRCVQLLIDIIFSDLRPAVKTLFGSSWYSDDPMTQIIETVKDYLQDYRQHLNPNLFDLFIEDVLDTFVITYLTSLKKASKLKMPKAADRVREDIRSAYNYFATIKSTKELAPYFDVLDAVLKLITASKMMFFLDYFPFAKQFGPQFAFVEAVLRAREDLDRKQVNEMMESIRKKAADEQIEDPLNSVFRRLPK
;
A
#
# COMPACT_ATOMS: atom_id res chain seq x y z
N MET A 1 27.85 48.57 20.14
CA MET A 1 28.56 47.53 20.90
C MET A 1 28.76 48.05 22.31
N THR A 2 28.39 47.22 23.27
CA THR A 2 28.30 47.46 24.71
C THR A 2 29.63 47.94 25.31
N SER A 3 29.59 49.10 25.97
CA SER A 3 30.69 49.62 26.81
C SER A 3 30.80 48.77 28.07
N ALA A 4 31.59 47.70 28.01
CA ALA A 4 32.01 46.98 29.21
C ALA A 4 32.93 47.92 30.00
N LEU A 5 32.47 48.38 31.17
CA LEU A 5 33.27 49.14 32.11
C LEU A 5 34.58 48.37 32.38
N ALA A 6 35.70 48.94 31.95
CA ALA A 6 37.02 48.41 32.27
C ALA A 6 37.16 48.35 33.81
N PRO A 7 37.65 47.23 34.37
CA PRO A 7 37.82 47.12 35.81
C PRO A 7 38.73 48.25 36.30
N SER A 8 38.28 48.94 37.35
CA SER A 8 39.06 49.97 38.04
C SER A 8 40.45 49.41 38.37
N ALA A 9 41.50 50.22 38.20
CA ALA A 9 42.88 49.82 38.51
C ALA A 9 43.02 49.28 39.95
N ALA A 10 42.18 49.76 40.87
CA ALA A 10 42.10 49.25 42.23
C ALA A 10 41.63 47.79 42.31
N THR A 11 40.69 47.38 41.46
CA THR A 11 40.14 46.00 41.42
C THR A 11 41.15 45.01 40.86
N ALA A 12 41.93 45.41 39.85
CA ALA A 12 43.01 44.57 39.31
C ALA A 12 44.15 44.40 40.32
N VAL A 13 44.50 45.46 41.07
CA VAL A 13 45.51 45.38 42.15
C VAL A 13 45.02 44.53 43.32
N ALA A 14 43.73 44.59 43.65
CA ALA A 14 43.11 43.76 44.69
C ALA A 14 43.11 42.26 44.35
N GLU A 15 43.06 41.89 43.06
CA GLU A 15 43.17 40.49 42.64
C GLU A 15 44.57 39.89 42.86
N PHE A 16 45.63 40.71 42.77
CA PHE A 16 47.02 40.25 42.91
C PHE A 16 47.55 40.24 44.35
N LEU A 17 46.87 40.92 45.29
CA LEU A 17 47.31 41.07 46.70
C LEU A 17 46.22 40.57 47.67
N LYS A 18 46.01 39.25 47.71
CA LYS A 18 44.97 38.62 48.55
C LYS A 18 45.46 38.20 49.95
N SER A 19 46.78 38.05 50.16
CA SER A 19 47.40 37.67 51.44
C SER A 19 48.63 38.54 51.77
N PRO A 20 48.97 38.79 53.06
CA PRO A 20 50.12 39.60 53.44
C PRO A 20 51.47 39.13 52.87
N ASP A 21 51.66 37.82 52.67
CA ASP A 21 52.90 37.26 52.10
C ASP A 21 53.09 37.61 50.61
N ASP A 22 52.02 37.99 49.89
CA ASP A 22 52.10 38.39 48.49
C ASP A 22 52.73 39.79 48.32
N LEU A 23 52.92 40.56 49.40
CA LEU A 23 53.69 41.81 49.40
C LEU A 23 55.15 41.59 48.99
N VAL A 24 55.73 40.41 49.25
CA VAL A 24 57.11 40.08 48.86
C VAL A 24 57.24 39.98 47.32
N LYS A 25 56.15 39.62 46.62
CA LYS A 25 56.12 39.47 45.16
C LYS A 25 55.84 40.79 44.41
N THR A 26 55.60 41.88 45.13
CA THR A 26 55.25 43.20 44.54
C THR A 26 56.31 43.72 43.58
N ALA A 27 57.59 43.52 43.88
CA ALA A 27 58.68 43.91 42.98
C ALA A 27 58.62 43.16 41.64
N ALA A 28 58.32 41.86 41.67
CA ALA A 28 58.17 41.03 40.46
C ALA A 28 56.92 41.43 39.66
N PHE A 29 55.80 41.71 40.32
CA PHE A 29 54.59 42.21 39.66
C PHE A 29 54.78 43.59 39.04
N ARG A 30 55.55 44.48 39.69
CA ARG A 30 55.90 45.78 39.13
C ARG A 30 56.70 45.64 37.82
N VAL A 31 57.70 44.77 37.80
CA VAL A 31 58.47 44.48 36.57
C VAL A 31 57.58 43.89 35.48
N LYS A 32 56.65 42.98 35.84
CA LYS A 32 55.70 42.40 34.89
C LYS A 32 54.75 43.47 34.30
N LEU A 33 54.17 44.31 35.14
CA LEU A 33 53.29 45.39 34.72
C LEU A 33 54.02 46.48 33.94
N GLU A 34 55.28 46.79 34.26
CA GLU A 34 56.11 47.68 33.46
C GLU A 34 56.39 47.08 32.07
N LYS A 35 56.63 45.76 31.99
CA LYS A 35 56.82 45.08 30.70
C LYS A 35 55.52 45.03 29.88
N GLU A 36 54.38 44.77 30.51
CA GLU A 36 53.06 44.84 29.86
C GLU A 36 52.74 46.26 29.40
N LYS A 37 52.97 47.27 30.24
CA LYS A 37 52.82 48.69 29.90
C LYS A 37 53.71 49.06 28.72
N ALA A 38 55.00 48.70 28.75
CA ALA A 38 55.93 48.97 27.66
C ALA A 38 55.51 48.28 26.36
N SER A 39 54.99 47.04 26.43
CA SER A 39 54.45 46.35 25.26
C SER A 39 53.19 47.01 24.72
N ILE A 40 52.29 47.46 25.60
CA ILE A 40 51.05 48.15 25.22
C ILE A 40 51.39 49.52 24.63
N GLU A 41 52.28 50.29 25.24
CA GLU A 41 52.77 51.57 24.71
C GLU A 41 53.47 51.39 23.36
N ALA A 42 54.27 50.34 23.17
CA ALA A 42 54.87 50.04 21.87
C ALA A 42 53.81 49.73 20.80
N LYS A 43 52.80 48.92 21.14
CA LYS A 43 51.66 48.62 20.24
C LYS A 43 50.83 49.87 19.95
N LEU A 44 50.52 50.69 20.95
CA LEU A 44 49.79 51.95 20.81
C LEU A 44 50.56 52.95 19.97
N LYS A 45 51.88 53.09 20.18
CA LYS A 45 52.74 53.98 19.41
C LYS A 45 52.84 53.51 17.95
N SER A 46 52.97 52.21 17.72
CA SER A 46 52.97 51.63 16.37
C SER A 46 51.63 51.83 15.67
N GLY A 47 50.51 51.50 16.33
CA GLY A 47 49.16 51.64 15.78
C GLY A 47 48.78 53.11 15.56
N ALA A 48 49.13 54.00 16.48
CA ALA A 48 48.93 55.44 16.31
C ALA A 48 49.76 56.00 15.14
N LYS A 49 51.00 55.51 14.98
CA LYS A 49 51.84 55.87 13.83
C LYS A 49 51.23 55.38 12.52
N GLU A 50 50.81 54.12 12.43
CA GLU A 50 50.14 53.59 11.23
C GLU A 50 48.86 54.35 10.88
N GLN A 51 48.03 54.68 11.89
CA GLN A 51 46.82 55.47 11.65
C GLN A 51 47.12 56.90 11.22
N LEU A 52 48.16 57.53 11.80
CA LEU A 52 48.61 58.87 11.38
C LEU A 52 49.19 58.85 9.97
N ASP A 53 50.00 57.85 9.63
CA ASP A 53 50.59 57.69 8.30
C ASP A 53 49.49 57.41 7.27
N ALA A 54 48.52 56.54 7.57
CA ALA A 54 47.37 56.28 6.71
C ALA A 54 46.48 57.53 6.52
N THR A 55 46.27 58.31 7.59
CA THR A 55 45.50 59.57 7.53
C THR A 55 46.25 60.63 6.72
N ARG A 56 47.58 60.72 6.89
CA ARG A 56 48.44 61.62 6.13
C ARG A 56 48.44 61.26 4.65
N ASP A 57 48.59 59.98 4.32
CA ASP A 57 48.51 59.50 2.94
C ASP A 57 47.11 59.70 2.34
N GLY A 58 46.07 59.48 3.14
CA GLY A 58 44.68 59.77 2.75
C GLY A 58 44.47 61.25 2.44
N LEU A 59 44.99 62.15 3.28
CA LEU A 59 44.96 63.60 3.07
C LEU A 59 45.77 64.03 1.85
N ALA A 60 46.95 63.44 1.65
CA ALA A 60 47.77 63.69 0.46
C ALA A 60 47.00 63.29 -0.81
N LYS A 61 46.48 62.06 -0.86
CA LYS A 61 45.68 61.57 -1.99
C LYS A 61 44.40 62.38 -2.23
N LEU A 62 43.74 62.87 -1.17
CA LEU A 62 42.58 63.75 -1.28
C LEU A 62 42.95 65.12 -1.84
N ARG A 63 44.09 65.69 -1.40
CA ARG A 63 44.60 66.96 -1.92
C ARG A 63 44.99 66.82 -3.39
N ASP A 64 45.68 65.75 -3.75
CA ASP A 64 46.04 65.44 -5.13
C ASP A 64 44.79 65.26 -5.98
N SER A 65 43.82 64.46 -5.52
CA SER A 65 42.53 64.29 -6.22
C SER A 65 41.79 65.61 -6.39
N ARG A 66 41.75 66.48 -5.37
CA ARG A 66 41.14 67.81 -5.48
C ARG A 66 41.84 68.67 -6.52
N THR A 67 43.17 68.60 -6.59
CA THR A 67 43.99 69.35 -7.54
C THR A 67 43.78 68.82 -8.96
N SER A 68 43.82 67.51 -9.15
CA SER A 68 43.54 66.86 -10.43
C SER A 68 42.11 67.10 -10.90
N VAL A 69 41.10 67.05 -10.03
CA VAL A 69 39.71 67.37 -10.39
C VAL A 69 39.56 68.85 -10.75
N GLY A 70 40.27 69.74 -10.04
CA GLY A 70 40.34 71.16 -10.40
C GLY A 70 40.93 71.39 -11.78
N GLN A 71 42.06 70.74 -12.08
CA GLN A 71 42.71 70.76 -13.39
C GLN A 71 41.80 70.18 -14.48
N ILE A 72 41.20 69.01 -14.26
CA ILE A 72 40.25 68.40 -15.20
C ILE A 72 39.08 69.34 -15.46
N ARG A 73 38.60 70.06 -14.43
CA ARG A 73 37.52 71.04 -14.59
C ARG A 73 37.97 72.24 -15.41
N GLU A 74 39.15 72.80 -15.14
CA GLU A 74 39.71 73.91 -15.95
C GLU A 74 39.96 73.48 -17.39
N GLU A 75 40.52 72.29 -17.62
CA GLU A 75 40.70 71.71 -18.95
C GLU A 75 39.35 71.42 -19.62
N MET A 76 38.34 70.93 -18.91
CA MET A 76 36.98 70.77 -19.45
C MET A 76 36.35 72.10 -19.82
N VAL A 77 36.52 73.15 -19.00
CA VAL A 77 36.04 74.51 -19.32
C VAL A 77 36.82 75.09 -20.50
N SER A 78 38.12 74.82 -20.60
CA SER A 78 38.97 75.19 -21.74
C SER A 78 38.51 74.49 -23.01
N ILE A 79 38.31 73.17 -22.97
CA ILE A 79 37.76 72.35 -24.06
C ILE A 79 36.36 72.82 -24.44
N GLU A 80 35.49 73.13 -23.47
CA GLU A 80 34.15 73.65 -23.72
C GLU A 80 34.23 75.01 -24.41
N ARG A 81 35.14 75.91 -24.00
CA ARG A 81 35.42 77.20 -24.67
C ARG A 81 35.94 77.01 -26.10
N VAL A 82 36.92 76.12 -26.30
CA VAL A 82 37.49 75.83 -27.62
C VAL A 82 36.47 75.10 -28.52
N SER A 83 35.57 74.31 -27.95
CA SER A 83 34.49 73.60 -28.65
C SER A 83 33.27 74.48 -28.92
N THR A 84 33.07 75.59 -28.19
CA THR A 84 31.99 76.54 -28.49
C THR A 84 32.36 77.52 -29.61
N ASP A 85 33.64 77.60 -30.00
CA ASP A 85 34.13 78.53 -31.03
C ASP A 85 34.75 77.97 -32.34
N PRO A 86 34.52 76.71 -32.80
CA PRO A 86 34.85 76.32 -34.18
C PRO A 86 33.91 76.95 -35.23
N THR A 87 32.73 77.38 -34.79
CA THR A 87 31.71 78.06 -35.62
C THR A 87 32.13 79.47 -36.02
N ALA A 88 33.01 80.13 -35.25
CA ALA A 88 33.52 81.46 -35.58
C ALA A 88 34.80 81.45 -36.43
N VAL A 89 35.60 80.37 -36.40
CA VAL A 89 36.92 80.33 -37.06
C VAL A 89 36.87 79.88 -38.52
N VAL A 90 35.87 79.07 -38.93
CA VAL A 90 35.74 78.59 -40.31
C VAL A 90 34.36 78.94 -40.87
N GLN A 91 34.30 79.95 -41.76
CA GLN A 91 33.08 80.24 -42.52
C GLN A 91 32.69 79.00 -43.34
N GLY A 92 31.52 78.42 -43.03
CA GLY A 92 31.00 77.23 -43.70
C GLY A 92 31.04 75.93 -42.89
N PHE A 93 31.62 75.90 -41.68
CA PHE A 93 31.60 74.71 -40.83
C PHE A 93 30.18 74.21 -40.47
N PRO A 94 29.17 75.07 -40.21
CA PRO A 94 27.79 74.62 -40.02
C PRO A 94 27.24 73.90 -41.25
N LEU A 95 27.56 74.40 -42.45
CA LEU A 95 27.14 73.79 -43.72
C LEU A 95 27.84 72.44 -43.95
N ILE A 96 29.13 72.32 -43.62
CA ILE A 96 29.87 71.05 -43.67
C ILE A 96 29.32 70.05 -42.66
N GLN A 97 28.92 70.50 -41.47
CA GLN A 97 28.30 69.66 -40.46
C GLN A 97 26.92 69.15 -40.91
N GLU A 98 26.08 70.04 -41.46
CA GLU A 98 24.79 69.67 -42.06
C GLU A 98 24.98 68.69 -43.23
N ILE A 99 25.90 68.96 -44.15
CA ILE A 99 26.22 68.07 -45.28
C ILE A 99 26.75 66.72 -44.77
N SER A 100 27.62 66.70 -43.75
CA SER A 100 28.13 65.46 -43.14
C SER A 100 27.01 64.66 -42.47
N GLN A 101 26.05 65.33 -41.84
CA GLN A 101 24.90 64.70 -41.21
C GLN A 101 23.91 64.16 -42.25
N VAL A 102 23.65 64.91 -43.32
CA VAL A 102 22.86 64.48 -44.48
C VAL A 102 23.52 63.28 -45.16
N HIS A 103 24.83 63.31 -45.38
CA HIS A 103 25.58 62.20 -45.98
C HIS A 103 25.54 60.94 -45.10
N ARG A 104 25.71 61.07 -43.78
CA ARG A 104 25.58 59.96 -42.83
C ARG A 104 24.16 59.37 -42.83
N ASN A 105 23.14 60.22 -42.85
CA ASN A 105 21.75 59.78 -42.91
C ASN A 105 21.43 59.07 -44.24
N LEU A 106 21.90 59.62 -45.37
CA LEU A 106 21.78 58.99 -46.69
C LEU A 106 22.46 57.63 -46.74
N THR A 107 23.69 57.53 -46.25
CA THR A 107 24.45 56.28 -46.19
C THR A 107 23.71 55.23 -45.36
N ARG A 108 23.24 55.62 -44.16
CA ARG A 108 22.46 54.73 -43.28
C ARG A 108 21.13 54.29 -43.92
N THR A 109 20.48 55.18 -44.66
CA THR A 109 19.23 54.86 -45.37
C THR A 109 19.49 53.89 -46.51
N ILE A 110 20.55 54.10 -47.30
CA ILE A 110 20.97 53.17 -48.37
C ILE A 110 21.30 51.80 -47.79
N GLU A 111 22.06 51.74 -46.70
CA GLU A 111 22.35 50.49 -45.99
C GLU A 111 21.08 49.79 -45.50
N THR A 112 20.13 50.53 -44.94
CA THR A 112 18.85 49.99 -44.46
C THR A 112 18.02 49.43 -45.60
N VAL A 113 17.96 50.11 -46.75
CA VAL A 113 17.26 49.64 -47.95
C VAL A 113 17.94 48.39 -48.51
N ASN A 114 19.27 48.36 -48.58
CA ASN A 114 20.01 47.19 -49.04
C ASN A 114 19.78 45.98 -48.13
N LYS A 115 19.76 46.18 -46.81
CA LYS A 115 19.44 45.12 -45.83
C LYS A 115 17.99 44.64 -45.95
N LEU A 116 17.02 45.53 -46.17
CA LEU A 116 15.61 45.16 -46.42
C LEU A 116 15.45 44.34 -47.70
N ARG A 117 16.16 44.69 -48.78
CA ARG A 117 16.12 43.94 -50.04
C ARG A 117 16.77 42.56 -49.92
N GLY A 118 17.95 42.48 -49.29
CA GLY A 118 18.66 41.20 -49.08
C GLY A 118 18.13 40.36 -47.91
N MET A 119 17.09 40.83 -47.20
CA MET A 119 16.52 40.12 -46.06
C MET A 119 15.88 38.79 -46.49
N TYR A 120 15.12 38.77 -47.58
CA TYR A 120 14.42 37.57 -48.03
C TYR A 120 15.39 36.46 -48.47
N ASP A 121 16.49 36.81 -49.15
CA ASP A 121 17.53 35.85 -49.51
C ASP A 121 18.18 35.20 -48.27
N LYS A 122 18.42 36.00 -47.21
CA LYS A 122 18.91 35.49 -45.92
C LYS A 122 17.88 34.60 -45.23
N ILE A 123 16.60 34.96 -45.29
CA ILE A 123 15.50 34.15 -44.75
C ILE A 123 15.42 32.81 -45.47
N ASP A 124 15.51 32.78 -46.80
CA ASP A 124 15.50 31.55 -47.61
C ASP A 124 16.66 30.61 -47.22
N GLN A 125 17.86 31.16 -47.01
CA GLN A 125 19.02 30.40 -46.55
C GLN A 125 18.80 29.81 -45.16
N ILE A 126 18.25 30.59 -44.22
CA ILE A 126 17.96 30.13 -42.85
C ILE A 126 16.90 29.03 -42.88
N GLU A 127 15.82 29.20 -43.65
CA GLU A 127 14.76 28.19 -43.81
C GLU A 127 15.33 26.89 -44.39
N ALA A 128 16.21 26.96 -45.38
CA ALA A 128 16.88 25.78 -45.94
C ALA A 128 17.82 25.09 -44.93
N MET A 129 18.56 25.86 -44.13
CA MET A 129 19.41 25.32 -43.06
C MET A 129 18.57 24.67 -41.96
N LEU A 130 17.46 25.30 -41.55
CA LEU A 130 16.54 24.78 -40.54
C LEU A 130 15.82 23.52 -41.03
N ALA A 131 15.42 23.46 -42.30
CA ALA A 131 14.81 22.27 -42.89
C ALA A 131 15.75 21.05 -42.85
N ARG A 132 17.05 21.26 -43.10
CA ARG A 132 18.07 20.21 -42.99
C ARG A 132 18.29 19.73 -41.55
N GLU A 133 18.23 20.61 -40.56
CA GLU A 133 18.31 20.18 -39.16
C GLU A 133 17.04 19.45 -38.69
N ARG A 134 15.88 19.85 -39.20
CA ARG A 134 14.61 19.16 -38.91
C ARG A 134 14.50 17.76 -39.52
N SER A 135 15.21 17.48 -40.62
CA SER A 135 15.22 16.13 -41.21
C SER A 135 16.01 15.12 -40.39
N ASP A 136 16.96 15.56 -39.57
CA ASP A 136 17.74 14.71 -38.67
C ASP A 136 17.76 15.29 -37.23
N PRO A 137 16.67 15.11 -36.47
CA PRO A 137 16.54 15.70 -35.14
C PRO A 137 17.46 15.06 -34.09
N LEU A 138 18.01 13.88 -34.35
CA LEU A 138 18.95 13.17 -33.46
C LEU A 138 20.41 13.36 -33.86
N GLY A 139 20.68 14.09 -34.96
CA GLY A 139 22.01 14.35 -35.47
C GLY A 139 22.79 15.43 -34.70
N PRO A 140 24.02 15.76 -35.16
CA PRO A 140 24.91 16.68 -34.46
C PRO A 140 24.54 18.18 -34.58
N SER A 141 23.43 18.52 -35.25
CA SER A 141 22.93 19.89 -35.50
C SER A 141 24.03 20.94 -35.73
N PRO A 142 24.78 20.87 -36.85
CA PRO A 142 25.93 21.76 -37.10
C PRO A 142 25.53 23.21 -37.37
N ASN A 143 24.32 23.46 -37.85
CA ASN A 143 23.86 24.78 -38.30
C ASN A 143 23.14 25.56 -37.21
N LEU A 144 22.88 24.98 -36.04
CA LEU A 144 22.12 25.58 -34.94
C LEU A 144 22.69 26.94 -34.49
N LEU A 145 24.01 27.03 -34.33
CA LEU A 145 24.70 28.27 -33.95
C LEU A 145 24.69 29.31 -35.09
N PRO A 146 25.06 28.97 -36.34
CA PRO A 146 24.88 29.85 -37.49
C PRO A 146 23.45 30.38 -37.62
N ILE A 147 22.42 29.53 -37.54
CA ILE A 147 21.02 29.94 -37.66
C ILE A 147 20.67 30.96 -36.58
N HIS A 148 21.00 30.67 -35.32
CA HIS A 148 20.77 31.61 -34.22
C HIS A 148 21.47 32.96 -34.43
N HIS A 149 22.71 32.95 -34.93
CA HIS A 149 23.46 34.17 -35.22
C HIS A 149 22.77 35.02 -36.29
N HIS A 150 22.41 34.43 -37.43
CA HIS A 150 21.75 35.15 -38.52
C HIS A 150 20.36 35.65 -38.12
N LEU A 151 19.58 34.86 -37.38
CA LEU A 151 18.30 35.30 -36.82
C LEU A 151 18.47 36.45 -35.82
N SER A 152 19.51 36.41 -34.98
CA SER A 152 19.82 37.51 -34.05
C SER A 152 20.13 38.82 -34.79
N GLU A 153 20.89 38.75 -35.90
CA GLU A 153 21.18 39.93 -36.72
C GLU A 153 19.92 40.50 -37.37
N LEU A 154 19.07 39.63 -37.95
CA LEU A 154 17.82 40.04 -38.57
C LEU A 154 16.82 40.61 -37.55
N GLU A 155 16.80 40.06 -36.34
CA GLU A 155 15.97 40.57 -35.25
C GLU A 155 16.48 41.91 -34.73
N ALA A 156 17.80 42.09 -34.59
CA ALA A 156 18.38 43.39 -34.24
C ALA A 156 18.05 44.44 -35.31
N PHE A 157 18.14 44.07 -36.59
CA PHE A 157 17.74 44.92 -37.71
C PHE A 157 16.25 45.27 -37.68
N ARG A 158 15.36 44.30 -37.40
CA ARG A 158 13.92 44.54 -37.20
C ARG A 158 13.69 45.54 -36.06
N ASN A 159 14.31 45.32 -34.91
CA ASN A 159 14.09 46.16 -33.74
C ASN A 159 14.60 47.60 -33.98
N GLU A 160 15.75 47.77 -34.65
CA GLU A 160 16.29 49.08 -35.03
C GLU A 160 15.37 49.81 -36.02
N THR A 161 14.93 49.13 -37.07
CA THR A 161 14.08 49.71 -38.12
C THR A 161 12.69 50.05 -37.61
N VAL A 162 12.07 49.19 -36.80
CA VAL A 162 10.77 49.45 -36.18
C VAL A 162 10.85 50.63 -35.20
N LEU A 163 11.94 50.74 -34.44
CA LEU A 163 12.17 51.89 -33.55
C LEU A 163 12.35 53.20 -34.34
N GLN A 164 13.02 53.18 -35.49
CA GLN A 164 13.12 54.35 -36.35
C GLN A 164 11.75 54.71 -36.94
N ALA A 165 11.00 53.72 -37.40
CA ALA A 165 9.65 53.89 -37.96
C ALA A 165 8.62 54.34 -36.92
N SER A 166 8.82 54.06 -35.62
CA SER A 166 7.93 54.54 -34.56
C SER A 166 7.93 56.07 -34.39
N ARG A 167 8.89 56.76 -35.02
CA ARG A 167 8.93 58.23 -35.13
C ARG A 167 8.22 58.76 -36.39
N SER A 168 7.71 57.87 -37.24
CA SER A 168 7.06 58.16 -38.52
C SER A 168 5.56 57.85 -38.48
N SER A 169 4.87 57.88 -39.63
CA SER A 169 3.43 57.64 -39.69
C SER A 169 3.03 56.21 -39.29
N PRO A 170 1.82 56.01 -38.71
CA PRO A 170 1.31 54.70 -38.34
C PRO A 170 1.23 53.70 -39.51
N GLU A 171 0.92 54.18 -40.72
CA GLU A 171 0.83 53.38 -41.95
C GLU A 171 2.20 52.80 -42.36
N THR A 172 3.28 53.56 -42.16
CA THR A 172 4.66 53.13 -42.44
C THR A 172 5.05 51.99 -41.50
N THR A 173 4.68 52.10 -40.23
CA THR A 173 4.92 51.05 -39.22
C THR A 173 4.16 49.76 -39.54
N LYS A 174 2.89 49.87 -39.96
CA LYS A 174 2.10 48.70 -40.41
C LYS A 174 2.71 48.01 -41.62
N THR A 175 3.14 48.78 -42.61
CA THR A 175 3.77 48.24 -43.82
C THR A 175 5.07 47.52 -43.49
N LEU A 176 5.92 48.12 -42.66
CA LEU A 176 7.18 47.54 -42.21
C LEU A 176 6.96 46.23 -41.42
N ASN A 177 5.96 46.18 -40.55
CA ASN A 177 5.61 44.95 -39.83
C ASN A 177 5.22 43.81 -40.77
N ARG A 178 4.54 44.09 -41.89
CA ARG A 178 4.21 43.08 -42.91
C ARG A 178 5.45 42.52 -43.60
N TYR A 179 6.48 43.34 -43.84
CA TYR A 179 7.76 42.85 -44.38
C TYR A 179 8.46 41.88 -43.42
N PHE A 180 8.34 42.09 -42.11
CA PHE A 180 8.96 41.25 -41.07
C PHE A 180 8.12 40.04 -40.63
N GLU A 181 6.91 39.88 -41.15
CA GLU A 181 5.99 38.80 -40.77
C GLU A 181 6.60 37.41 -41.04
N ARG A 182 7.24 37.25 -42.20
CA ARG A 182 7.98 36.02 -42.56
C ARG A 182 9.16 35.74 -41.62
N LEU A 183 9.90 36.78 -41.22
CA LEU A 183 10.97 36.63 -40.23
C LEU A 183 10.40 36.14 -38.88
N GLY A 184 9.23 36.62 -38.48
CA GLY A 184 8.51 36.12 -37.30
C GLY A 184 8.24 34.61 -37.36
N MET A 185 7.70 34.13 -38.48
CA MET A 185 7.43 32.69 -38.68
C MET A 185 8.70 31.84 -38.58
N VAL A 186 9.82 32.31 -39.14
CA VAL A 186 11.10 31.57 -39.08
C VAL A 186 11.70 31.58 -37.67
N ILE A 187 11.55 32.68 -36.93
CA ILE A 187 11.95 32.74 -35.52
C ILE A 187 11.15 31.71 -34.72
N GLU A 188 9.83 31.67 -34.86
CA GLU A 188 8.98 30.67 -34.18
C GLU A 188 9.34 29.24 -34.57
N ALA A 189 9.62 29.00 -35.85
CA ALA A 189 10.08 27.71 -36.35
C ALA A 189 11.41 27.28 -35.72
N PHE A 190 12.36 28.20 -35.59
CA PHE A 190 13.63 27.95 -34.90
C PHE A 190 13.42 27.71 -33.41
N GLU A 191 12.60 28.51 -32.73
CA GLU A 191 12.30 28.32 -31.30
C GLU A 191 11.68 26.94 -31.05
N SER A 192 10.73 26.51 -31.89
CA SER A 192 10.13 25.18 -31.81
C SER A 192 11.17 24.05 -31.95
N HIS A 193 12.09 24.17 -32.91
CA HIS A 193 13.17 23.18 -33.08
C HIS A 193 14.16 23.21 -31.90
N TYR A 194 14.52 24.39 -31.42
CA TYR A 194 15.38 24.57 -30.25
C TYR A 194 14.79 23.89 -28.99
N LEU A 195 13.47 24.06 -28.75
CA LEU A 195 12.79 23.40 -27.64
C LEU A 195 12.67 21.89 -27.83
N HIS A 196 12.46 21.43 -29.06
CA HIS A 196 12.47 20.00 -29.39
C HIS A 196 13.82 19.34 -29.08
N LEU A 197 14.93 19.99 -29.46
CA LEU A 197 16.28 19.53 -29.12
C LEU A 197 16.52 19.57 -27.60
N ALA A 198 16.07 20.61 -26.91
CA ALA A 198 16.15 20.70 -25.45
C ALA A 198 15.35 19.59 -24.74
N GLY A 199 14.21 19.18 -25.29
CA GLY A 199 13.43 18.04 -24.81
C GLY A 199 14.08 16.69 -25.12
N SER A 200 14.88 16.59 -26.18
CA SER A 200 15.47 15.34 -26.65
C SER A 200 16.92 15.14 -26.19
N LEU A 201 17.39 15.90 -25.19
CA LEU A 201 18.78 15.88 -24.70
C LEU A 201 19.27 14.50 -24.28
N VAL A 202 18.42 13.69 -23.63
CA VAL A 202 18.79 12.34 -23.19
C VAL A 202 18.94 11.40 -24.40
N GLU A 203 18.02 11.49 -25.36
CA GLU A 203 18.08 10.70 -26.60
C GLU A 203 19.31 11.08 -27.44
N LEU A 204 19.63 12.38 -27.53
CA LEU A 204 20.85 12.90 -28.16
C LEU A 204 22.13 12.45 -27.45
N ALA A 205 22.12 12.43 -26.12
CA ALA A 205 23.25 11.95 -25.33
C ALA A 205 23.47 10.43 -25.52
N LYS A 206 22.40 9.65 -25.68
CA LYS A 206 22.47 8.21 -26.02
C LYS A 206 23.03 7.98 -27.43
N ALA A 207 22.75 8.87 -28.38
CA ALA A 207 23.26 8.84 -29.75
C ALA A 207 24.67 9.44 -29.92
N ASP A 208 25.44 9.61 -28.83
CA ASP A 208 26.79 10.21 -28.80
C ASP A 208 26.86 11.68 -29.29
N ASN A 209 25.72 12.38 -29.38
CA ASN A 209 25.63 13.76 -29.86
C ASN A 209 25.55 14.80 -28.71
N SER A 210 26.29 14.60 -27.62
CA SER A 210 26.34 15.52 -26.47
C SER A 210 26.80 16.94 -26.83
N GLY A 211 27.50 17.12 -27.96
CA GLY A 211 27.88 18.43 -28.49
C GLY A 211 26.70 19.36 -28.79
N VAL A 212 25.50 18.82 -29.04
CA VAL A 212 24.27 19.62 -29.23
C VAL A 212 23.87 20.31 -27.93
N ALA A 213 24.06 19.66 -26.77
CA ALA A 213 23.79 20.26 -25.47
C ALA A 213 24.64 21.51 -25.24
N VAL A 214 25.94 21.45 -25.58
CA VAL A 214 26.86 22.60 -25.49
C VAL A 214 26.37 23.77 -26.36
N LYS A 215 25.89 23.49 -27.58
CA LYS A 215 25.35 24.52 -28.48
C LYS A 215 24.08 25.16 -27.91
N LEU A 216 23.15 24.35 -27.38
CA LEU A 216 21.91 24.84 -26.76
C LEU A 216 22.20 25.74 -25.55
N VAL A 217 23.13 25.32 -24.69
CA VAL A 217 23.62 26.10 -23.55
C VAL A 217 24.25 27.40 -24.03
N LYS A 218 25.08 27.36 -25.07
CA LYS A 218 25.77 28.56 -25.55
C LYS A 218 24.78 29.60 -26.07
N ILE A 219 23.74 29.17 -26.78
CA ILE A 219 22.63 30.04 -27.20
C ILE A 219 21.94 30.64 -25.97
N ALA A 220 21.58 29.82 -24.98
CA ALA A 220 20.92 30.30 -23.77
C ALA A 220 21.77 31.29 -22.96
N GLN A 221 23.09 31.10 -22.90
CA GLN A 221 24.01 32.03 -22.25
C GLN A 221 24.10 33.35 -23.00
N VAL A 222 24.25 33.32 -24.33
CA VAL A 222 24.36 34.53 -25.15
C VAL A 222 23.06 35.35 -25.09
N GLU A 223 21.91 34.69 -25.24
CA GLU A 223 20.61 35.35 -25.12
C GLU A 223 20.35 35.83 -23.69
N GLY A 224 20.77 35.08 -22.66
CA GLY A 224 20.68 35.51 -21.26
C GLY A 224 21.47 36.78 -20.96
N LEU A 225 22.72 36.86 -21.43
CA LEU A 225 23.54 38.07 -21.29
C LEU A 225 22.94 39.28 -22.03
N ARG A 226 22.31 39.05 -23.19
CA ARG A 226 21.60 40.10 -23.94
C ARG A 226 20.33 40.55 -23.21
N ASP A 227 19.58 39.61 -22.63
CA ASP A 227 18.39 39.89 -21.83
C ASP A 227 18.73 40.69 -20.55
N GLU A 228 19.81 40.32 -19.84
CA GLU A 228 20.31 41.07 -18.67
C GLU A 228 20.70 42.51 -19.03
N LYS A 229 21.42 42.70 -20.15
CA LYS A 229 21.75 44.05 -20.67
C LYS A 229 20.48 44.85 -20.96
N ALA A 230 19.48 44.26 -21.61
CA ALA A 230 18.23 44.93 -21.91
C ALA A 230 17.46 45.32 -20.63
N ILE A 231 17.42 44.45 -19.62
CA ILE A 231 16.80 44.72 -18.31
C ILE A 231 17.52 45.87 -17.60
N ALA A 232 18.85 45.85 -17.56
CA ALA A 232 19.66 46.90 -16.93
C ALA A 232 19.42 48.27 -17.61
N VAL A 233 19.38 48.31 -18.94
CA VAL A 233 19.08 49.53 -19.70
C VAL A 233 17.67 50.05 -19.40
N ARG A 234 16.67 49.17 -19.32
CA ARG A 234 15.28 49.54 -18.94
C ARG A 234 15.22 50.10 -17.52
N LEU A 235 15.97 49.53 -16.57
CA LEU A 235 16.03 50.02 -15.20
C LEU A 235 16.68 51.41 -15.10
N VAL A 236 17.76 51.66 -15.85
CA VAL A 236 18.42 52.97 -15.92
C VAL A 236 17.48 54.02 -16.51
N LYS A 237 16.74 53.70 -17.59
CA LYS A 237 15.71 54.59 -18.15
C LYS A 237 14.64 54.98 -17.12
N LYS A 238 14.22 54.03 -16.28
CA LYS A 238 13.19 54.26 -15.25
C LYS A 238 13.70 55.15 -14.11
N ASN A 239 14.95 54.95 -13.68
CA ASN A 239 15.50 55.67 -12.53
C ASN A 239 16.06 57.06 -12.87
N ASN A 240 16.56 57.29 -14.08
CA ASN A 240 17.13 58.59 -14.50
C ASN A 240 16.78 58.92 -15.96
N ALA A 241 15.60 59.51 -16.17
CA ALA A 241 15.11 59.88 -17.50
C ALA A 241 16.03 60.89 -18.23
N GLU A 242 16.67 61.79 -17.48
CA GLU A 242 17.52 62.86 -18.02
C GLU A 242 18.89 62.34 -18.53
N LEU A 243 19.45 61.34 -17.86
CA LEU A 243 20.68 60.65 -18.33
C LEU A 243 20.38 59.75 -19.53
N ALA A 244 19.21 59.10 -19.54
CA ALA A 244 18.77 58.24 -20.63
C ALA A 244 18.51 58.99 -21.95
N ALA A 245 18.14 60.28 -21.88
CA ALA A 245 17.94 61.13 -23.06
C ALA A 245 19.26 61.55 -23.74
N ARG A 246 20.39 61.59 -23.00
CA ARG A 246 21.69 62.07 -23.51
C ARG A 246 22.51 61.00 -24.24
N PHE A 247 22.18 59.72 -24.08
CA PHE A 247 22.86 58.61 -24.78
C PHE A 247 21.98 58.04 -25.90
N ASN A 248 22.32 58.34 -27.15
CA ASN A 248 21.65 57.75 -28.33
C ASN A 248 21.75 56.21 -28.38
N SER A 249 22.73 55.61 -27.69
CA SER A 249 22.88 54.15 -27.53
C SER A 249 21.81 53.52 -26.60
N ILE A 250 21.16 54.32 -25.75
CA ILE A 250 20.12 53.87 -24.82
C ILE A 250 18.74 53.82 -25.49
N GLN A 251 18.55 54.51 -26.62
CA GLN A 251 17.29 54.47 -27.37
C GLN A 251 17.05 53.11 -28.06
N ALA A 252 18.09 52.34 -28.34
CA ALA A 252 18.08 51.22 -29.30
C ALA A 252 17.52 49.87 -28.81
N ASP A 253 17.43 49.59 -27.50
CA ASP A 253 17.07 48.24 -27.05
C ASP A 253 15.59 48.12 -26.61
N SER A 254 14.71 47.96 -27.61
CA SER A 254 13.31 47.53 -27.45
C SER A 254 13.17 45.99 -27.48
N ARG A 255 14.27 45.25 -27.36
CA ARG A 255 14.31 43.78 -27.39
C ARG A 255 13.33 43.17 -26.39
N VAL A 256 12.57 42.17 -26.83
CA VAL A 256 11.70 41.34 -25.98
C VAL A 256 12.57 40.34 -25.20
N ILE A 257 12.32 40.21 -23.90
CA ILE A 257 13.07 39.29 -23.03
C ILE A 257 12.58 37.87 -23.33
N LYS A 258 13.48 36.96 -23.69
CA LYS A 258 13.10 35.64 -24.22
C LYS A 258 13.27 34.49 -23.22
N HIS A 259 14.08 34.66 -22.18
CA HIS A 259 14.25 33.70 -21.08
C HIS A 259 14.62 32.26 -21.53
N TYR A 260 15.56 32.13 -22.49
CA TYR A 260 15.95 30.83 -23.07
C TYR A 260 16.37 29.79 -22.02
N ARG A 261 17.10 30.20 -20.97
CA ARG A 261 17.46 29.30 -19.86
C ARG A 261 16.22 28.70 -19.19
N ALA A 262 15.21 29.50 -18.90
CA ALA A 262 13.97 29.00 -18.28
C ALA A 262 13.22 28.07 -19.23
N LYS A 263 13.13 28.43 -20.52
CA LYS A 263 12.49 27.60 -21.55
C LYS A 263 13.16 26.23 -21.68
N VAL A 264 14.49 26.14 -21.66
CA VAL A 264 15.22 24.86 -21.68
C VAL A 264 14.91 24.02 -20.45
N MET A 265 14.91 24.63 -19.25
CA MET A 265 14.57 23.92 -18.02
C MET A 265 13.13 23.40 -18.03
N THR A 266 12.19 24.15 -18.60
CA THR A 266 10.80 23.70 -18.79
C THR A 266 10.72 22.56 -19.81
N ALA A 267 11.40 22.67 -20.96
CA ALA A 267 11.43 21.61 -21.96
C ALA A 267 11.99 20.28 -21.42
N ILE A 268 13.00 20.34 -20.54
CA ILE A 268 13.52 19.15 -19.84
C ILE A 268 12.44 18.54 -18.93
N LYS A 269 11.70 19.36 -18.18
CA LYS A 269 10.61 18.89 -17.33
C LYS A 269 9.47 18.25 -18.13
N ASP A 270 9.08 18.88 -19.23
CA ASP A 270 8.03 18.37 -20.10
C ASP A 270 8.46 17.07 -20.79
N SER A 271 9.73 16.96 -21.16
CA SER A 271 10.29 15.72 -21.68
C SER A 271 10.24 14.58 -20.67
N ALA A 272 10.65 14.82 -19.42
CA ALA A 272 10.56 13.82 -18.36
C ALA A 272 9.12 13.33 -18.14
N LYS A 273 8.14 14.25 -18.15
CA LYS A 273 6.70 13.90 -18.12
C LYS A 273 6.30 13.05 -19.33
N GLY A 274 6.74 13.44 -20.53
CA GLY A 274 6.48 12.70 -21.76
C GLY A 274 7.09 11.31 -21.77
N VAL A 275 8.27 11.10 -21.17
CA VAL A 275 8.89 9.77 -21.01
C VAL A 275 8.02 8.87 -20.13
N VAL A 276 7.59 9.36 -18.96
CA VAL A 276 6.71 8.59 -18.05
C VAL A 276 5.40 8.23 -18.75
N GLN A 277 4.75 9.17 -19.43
CA GLN A 277 3.51 8.91 -20.19
C GLN A 277 3.71 7.90 -21.33
N ARG A 278 4.83 7.99 -22.07
CA ARG A 278 5.17 7.02 -23.13
C ARG A 278 5.36 5.62 -22.55
N GLN A 279 6.03 5.47 -21.41
CA GLN A 279 6.21 4.17 -20.76
C GLN A 279 4.89 3.61 -20.23
N GLN A 280 4.06 4.45 -19.64
CA GLN A 280 2.72 4.07 -19.21
C GLN A 280 1.89 3.54 -20.41
N SER A 281 1.87 4.28 -21.53
CA SER A 281 1.12 3.86 -22.72
C SER A 281 1.64 2.55 -23.31
N LYS A 282 2.96 2.32 -23.28
CA LYS A 282 3.58 1.05 -23.69
C LYS A 282 3.16 -0.10 -22.77
N SER A 283 3.18 0.12 -21.46
CA SER A 283 2.74 -0.87 -20.47
C SER A 283 1.29 -1.28 -20.71
N VAL A 284 0.39 -0.30 -20.81
CA VAL A 284 -1.04 -0.55 -21.08
C VAL A 284 -1.23 -1.33 -22.39
N ALA A 285 -0.48 -1.00 -23.45
CA ALA A 285 -0.57 -1.70 -24.72
C ALA A 285 -0.02 -3.15 -24.67
N ALA A 286 0.97 -3.42 -23.81
CA ALA A 286 1.62 -4.72 -23.72
C ALA A 286 0.91 -5.69 -22.76
N THR A 287 0.51 -5.21 -21.58
CA THR A 287 0.00 -6.04 -20.49
C THR A 287 -1.44 -5.71 -20.08
N GLY A 288 -2.02 -4.62 -20.60
CA GLY A 288 -3.31 -4.10 -20.14
C GLY A 288 -3.25 -3.42 -18.77
N ASP A 289 -2.08 -3.39 -18.14
CA ASP A 289 -1.88 -2.89 -16.78
C ASP A 289 -1.24 -1.48 -16.79
N PRO A 290 -1.94 -0.44 -16.27
CA PRO A 290 -1.41 0.91 -16.13
C PRO A 290 -0.20 1.03 -15.20
N LEU A 291 -0.01 0.09 -14.26
CA LEU A 291 1.09 0.11 -13.30
C LEU A 291 2.28 -0.77 -13.71
N GLY A 292 2.18 -1.54 -14.80
CA GLY A 292 3.23 -2.46 -15.23
C GLY A 292 4.60 -1.80 -15.44
N PHE A 293 4.63 -0.55 -15.88
CA PHE A 293 5.89 0.18 -16.07
C PHE A 293 6.62 0.50 -14.74
N LEU A 294 5.94 0.42 -13.59
CA LEU A 294 6.54 0.64 -12.27
C LEU A 294 7.43 -0.54 -11.84
N ASP A 295 7.25 -1.72 -12.43
CA ASP A 295 8.06 -2.90 -12.10
C ASP A 295 9.51 -2.78 -12.59
N SER A 296 9.73 -1.92 -13.61
CA SER A 296 11.06 -1.63 -14.15
C SER A 296 11.40 -0.16 -13.95
N LEU A 297 12.28 0.14 -12.99
CA LEU A 297 12.86 1.48 -12.85
C LEU A 297 13.99 1.74 -13.86
N ASP A 298 14.38 0.73 -14.64
CA ASP A 298 15.53 0.75 -15.54
C ASP A 298 15.55 1.93 -16.50
N PHE A 299 14.41 2.29 -17.09
CA PHE A 299 14.36 3.40 -18.05
C PHE A 299 14.76 4.73 -17.41
N PHE A 300 14.36 4.95 -16.15
CA PHE A 300 14.69 6.16 -15.40
C PHE A 300 16.14 6.12 -14.91
N MET A 301 16.61 4.96 -14.42
CA MET A 301 17.99 4.79 -13.94
C MET A 301 19.00 4.95 -15.08
N GLN A 302 18.75 4.33 -16.23
CA GLN A 302 19.59 4.44 -17.42
C GLN A 302 19.64 5.88 -17.94
N ASP A 303 18.51 6.59 -17.96
CA ASP A 303 18.47 7.98 -18.37
C ASP A 303 19.31 8.86 -17.42
N LEU A 304 19.21 8.66 -16.10
CA LEU A 304 20.00 9.40 -15.13
C LEU A 304 21.51 9.12 -15.22
N LEU A 305 21.91 7.87 -15.46
CA LEU A 305 23.32 7.51 -15.67
C LEU A 305 23.88 8.20 -16.92
N VAL A 306 23.13 8.21 -18.02
CA VAL A 306 23.53 8.94 -19.24
C VAL A 306 23.66 10.43 -18.99
N VAL A 307 22.75 11.01 -18.19
CA VAL A 307 22.83 12.43 -17.81
C VAL A 307 24.09 12.70 -16.99
N GLU A 308 24.40 11.85 -16.02
CA GLU A 308 25.59 11.97 -15.17
C GLU A 308 26.88 11.89 -15.98
N ASP A 309 27.03 10.86 -16.81
CA ASP A 309 28.26 10.60 -17.56
C ASP A 309 28.49 11.59 -18.72
N ARG A 310 27.42 11.98 -19.44
CA ARG A 310 27.56 12.65 -20.75
C ARG A 310 27.03 14.07 -20.79
N LEU A 311 26.10 14.44 -19.91
CA LEU A 311 25.47 15.77 -19.92
C LEU A 311 26.01 16.68 -18.83
N VAL A 312 26.49 16.17 -17.69
CA VAL A 312 27.03 17.01 -16.62
C VAL A 312 28.23 17.85 -17.11
N GLU A 313 29.15 17.25 -17.86
CA GLU A 313 30.32 17.98 -18.41
C GLU A 313 29.93 18.97 -19.52
N ALA A 314 28.82 18.74 -20.22
CA ALA A 314 28.35 19.61 -21.31
C ALA A 314 27.66 20.90 -20.81
N PHE A 315 27.29 20.95 -19.52
CA PHE A 315 26.59 22.08 -18.91
C PHE A 315 27.47 22.81 -17.87
N PRO A 316 27.31 24.14 -17.70
CA PRO A 316 27.95 24.88 -16.62
C PRO A 316 27.46 24.39 -15.25
N PRO A 317 28.32 24.37 -14.22
CA PRO A 317 27.97 23.91 -12.87
C PRO A 317 26.74 24.63 -12.27
N ASP A 318 26.55 25.91 -12.59
CA ASP A 318 25.44 26.73 -12.12
C ASP A 318 24.06 26.24 -12.57
N TRP A 319 23.99 25.38 -13.60
CA TRP A 319 22.74 24.81 -14.09
C TRP A 319 22.27 23.62 -13.27
N LYS A 320 23.18 22.96 -12.53
CA LYS A 320 22.90 21.77 -11.72
C LYS A 320 22.04 20.74 -12.46
N ILE A 321 22.40 20.45 -13.72
CA ILE A 321 21.55 19.75 -14.68
C ILE A 321 21.08 18.37 -14.18
N TYR A 322 21.97 17.62 -13.52
CA TYR A 322 21.64 16.34 -12.90
C TYR A 322 20.47 16.47 -11.89
N THR A 323 20.54 17.46 -11.00
CA THR A 323 19.47 17.71 -10.00
C THR A 323 18.15 18.11 -10.65
N VAL A 324 18.19 18.77 -11.81
CA VAL A 324 17.00 19.16 -12.57
C VAL A 324 16.32 17.92 -13.16
N PHE A 325 17.09 17.01 -13.76
CA PHE A 325 16.55 15.75 -14.29
C PHE A 325 15.96 14.88 -13.18
N VAL A 326 16.69 14.67 -12.07
CA VAL A 326 16.19 13.91 -10.91
C VAL A 326 14.85 14.48 -10.43
N LYS A 327 14.76 15.80 -10.22
CA LYS A 327 13.51 16.45 -9.79
C LYS A 327 12.41 16.34 -10.84
N ALA A 328 12.74 16.44 -12.13
CA ALA A 328 11.77 16.40 -13.22
C ALA A 328 11.09 15.02 -13.30
N TYR A 329 11.87 13.93 -13.31
CA TYR A 329 11.33 12.57 -13.30
C TYR A 329 10.55 12.27 -12.02
N HIS A 330 11.09 12.68 -10.86
CA HIS A 330 10.39 12.49 -9.59
C HIS A 330 9.05 13.22 -9.54
N THR A 331 8.99 14.47 -10.02
CA THR A 331 7.74 15.25 -10.10
C THR A 331 6.75 14.62 -11.09
N ALA A 332 7.24 14.13 -12.24
CA ALA A 332 6.39 13.44 -13.22
C ALA A 332 5.75 12.17 -12.63
N LEU A 333 6.55 11.36 -11.92
CA LEU A 333 6.08 10.16 -11.24
C LEU A 333 5.12 10.48 -10.08
N TYR A 334 5.40 11.53 -9.31
CA TYR A 334 4.51 12.04 -8.27
C TYR A 334 3.14 12.44 -8.84
N GLU A 335 3.10 13.26 -9.89
CA GLU A 335 1.85 13.69 -10.53
C GLU A 335 1.06 12.50 -11.09
N PHE A 336 1.75 11.52 -11.68
CA PHE A 336 1.15 10.29 -12.17
C PHE A 336 0.50 9.48 -11.04
N LEU A 337 1.25 9.15 -9.98
CA LEU A 337 0.75 8.34 -8.86
C LEU A 337 -0.39 9.04 -8.13
N LYS A 338 -0.29 10.37 -7.94
CA LYS A 338 -1.35 11.17 -7.33
C LYS A 338 -2.62 11.19 -8.18
N GLY A 339 -2.48 11.21 -9.51
CA GLY A 339 -3.61 11.08 -10.43
C GLY A 339 -4.24 9.68 -10.37
N PHE A 340 -3.41 8.64 -10.30
CA PHE A 340 -3.86 7.25 -10.26
C PHE A 340 -4.58 6.90 -8.95
N VAL A 341 -4.08 7.35 -7.79
CA VAL A 341 -4.77 7.15 -6.50
C VAL A 341 -6.12 7.87 -6.48
N LYS A 342 -6.23 9.05 -7.13
CA LYS A 342 -7.51 9.77 -7.26
C LYS A 342 -8.53 9.08 -8.16
N SER A 343 -8.12 8.18 -9.04
CA SER A 343 -9.04 7.42 -9.89
C SER A 343 -9.72 6.24 -9.19
N ASP A 344 -9.57 6.11 -7.87
CA ASP A 344 -10.15 5.05 -7.04
C ASP A 344 -9.81 3.64 -7.59
N PRO A 345 -8.52 3.28 -7.64
CA PRO A 345 -8.08 2.02 -8.21
C PRO A 345 -8.44 0.83 -7.31
N ASP A 346 -8.32 -0.38 -7.84
CA ASP A 346 -8.60 -1.59 -7.09
C ASP A 346 -7.61 -1.82 -5.93
N ALA A 347 -8.00 -2.70 -5.00
CA ALA A 347 -7.22 -3.01 -3.81
C ALA A 347 -5.77 -3.42 -4.15
N GLY A 348 -5.58 -4.29 -5.15
CA GLY A 348 -4.23 -4.74 -5.53
C GLY A 348 -3.35 -3.62 -6.04
N ALA A 349 -3.92 -2.72 -6.84
CA ALA A 349 -3.22 -1.54 -7.33
C ALA A 349 -2.81 -0.57 -6.21
N LEU A 350 -3.66 -0.34 -5.19
CA LEU A 350 -3.30 0.49 -4.02
C LEU A 350 -2.09 -0.06 -3.27
N LEU A 351 -2.09 -1.37 -3.02
CA LEU A 351 -1.00 -2.04 -2.31
C LEU A 351 0.31 -2.00 -3.10
N ARG A 352 0.24 -2.22 -4.42
CA ARG A 352 1.42 -2.15 -5.31
C ARG A 352 2.00 -0.74 -5.38
N VAL A 353 1.17 0.29 -5.45
CA VAL A 353 1.61 1.70 -5.42
C VAL A 353 2.30 2.03 -4.09
N ALA A 354 1.75 1.58 -2.96
CA ALA A 354 2.34 1.79 -1.64
C ALA A 354 3.71 1.09 -1.50
N GLN A 355 3.85 -0.12 -2.03
CA GLN A 355 5.13 -0.83 -2.07
C GLN A 355 6.15 -0.15 -2.97
N PHE A 356 5.72 0.23 -4.18
CA PHE A 356 6.58 0.90 -5.15
C PHE A 356 7.17 2.17 -4.56
N ALA A 357 6.38 2.98 -3.84
CA ALA A 357 6.91 4.18 -3.19
C ALA A 357 8.03 3.88 -2.18
N LYS A 358 7.89 2.81 -1.37
CA LYS A 358 8.93 2.35 -0.43
C LYS A 358 10.18 1.85 -1.16
N THR A 359 10.00 1.04 -2.20
CA THR A 359 11.11 0.50 -3.01
C THR A 359 11.84 1.62 -3.73
N TYR A 360 11.12 2.54 -4.36
CA TYR A 360 11.67 3.71 -5.06
C TYR A 360 12.57 4.56 -4.16
N GLU A 361 12.11 4.93 -2.95
CA GLU A 361 12.91 5.72 -2.00
C GLU A 361 14.18 4.97 -1.58
N LYS A 362 14.06 3.65 -1.33
CA LYS A 362 15.18 2.79 -0.93
C LYS A 362 16.21 2.64 -2.06
N THR A 363 15.77 2.33 -3.28
CA THR A 363 16.62 2.16 -4.47
C THR A 363 17.37 3.45 -4.78
N LEU A 364 16.69 4.61 -4.79
CA LEU A 364 17.34 5.87 -5.11
C LEU A 364 18.34 6.35 -4.06
N THR A 365 18.05 6.10 -2.78
CA THR A 365 18.93 6.52 -1.69
C THR A 365 20.13 5.58 -1.55
N LYS A 366 19.95 4.26 -1.76
CA LYS A 366 21.00 3.26 -1.54
C LYS A 366 21.85 2.99 -2.77
N GLU A 367 21.27 2.94 -3.97
CA GLU A 367 21.99 2.54 -5.18
C GLU A 367 22.57 3.75 -5.92
N LEU A 368 21.79 4.82 -6.08
CA LEU A 368 22.24 6.04 -6.77
C LEU A 368 22.78 7.14 -5.85
N SER A 369 22.79 6.91 -4.52
CA SER A 369 23.27 7.87 -3.52
C SER A 369 22.64 9.29 -3.66
N ILE A 370 21.39 9.37 -4.13
CA ILE A 370 20.71 10.64 -4.34
C ILE A 370 20.28 11.22 -2.98
N PRO A 371 20.58 12.50 -2.68
CA PRO A 371 20.15 13.14 -1.44
C PRO A 371 18.62 13.13 -1.29
N PRO A 372 18.07 12.78 -0.11
CA PRO A 372 16.62 12.76 0.14
C PRO A 372 15.93 14.11 -0.10
N GLU A 373 16.68 15.21 -0.01
CA GLU A 373 16.20 16.57 -0.28
C GLU A 373 15.74 16.78 -1.73
N LEU A 374 16.26 15.98 -2.68
CA LEU A 374 15.87 16.05 -4.09
C LEU A 374 14.59 15.24 -4.38
N LEU A 375 14.14 14.41 -3.43
CA LEU A 375 12.97 13.54 -3.51
C LEU A 375 11.79 14.11 -2.71
N GLN A 376 11.63 15.43 -2.75
CA GLN A 376 10.54 16.15 -2.10
C GLN A 376 9.61 16.78 -3.15
N PRO A 377 8.27 16.64 -3.01
CA PRO A 377 7.56 15.89 -1.96
C PRO A 377 7.68 14.38 -2.15
N LYS A 378 7.58 13.59 -1.06
CA LYS A 378 7.51 12.13 -1.16
C LYS A 378 6.43 11.71 -2.17
N LEU A 379 6.66 10.63 -2.92
CA LEU A 379 5.77 10.18 -4.01
C LEU A 379 4.28 10.12 -3.63
N LEU A 380 3.98 9.77 -2.37
CA LEU A 380 2.64 9.64 -1.83
C LEU A 380 2.39 10.55 -0.63
N ASP A 381 3.15 11.65 -0.48
CA ASP A 381 3.01 12.60 0.63
C ASP A 381 3.11 11.96 2.05
N GLY A 382 3.72 10.77 2.19
CA GLY A 382 3.78 10.03 3.45
C GLY A 382 2.49 9.26 3.80
N SER A 383 1.56 9.11 2.86
CA SER A 383 0.29 8.39 3.03
C SER A 383 0.39 6.89 2.73
N GLU A 384 1.60 6.31 2.65
CA GLU A 384 1.77 4.90 2.29
C GLU A 384 1.01 3.98 3.26
N GLN A 385 1.03 4.30 4.55
CA GLN A 385 0.30 3.55 5.56
C GLN A 385 -1.21 3.72 5.43
N THR A 386 -1.68 4.92 5.08
CA THR A 386 -3.10 5.19 4.84
C THR A 386 -3.62 4.41 3.64
N LEU A 387 -2.84 4.31 2.56
CA LEU A 387 -3.20 3.48 1.40
C LEU A 387 -3.25 1.99 1.76
N VAL A 388 -2.35 1.52 2.62
CA VAL A 388 -2.41 0.14 3.15
C VAL A 388 -3.67 -0.08 4.00
N ASP A 389 -4.06 0.91 4.81
CA ASP A 389 -5.30 0.82 5.59
C ASP A 389 -6.55 0.87 4.72
N ASP A 390 -6.56 1.69 3.67
CA ASP A 390 -7.68 1.77 2.72
C ASP A 390 -7.77 0.52 1.84
N TYR A 391 -6.62 -0.06 1.45
CA TYR A 391 -6.53 -1.40 0.87
C TYR A 391 -7.22 -2.44 1.76
N LEU A 392 -6.87 -2.47 3.06
CA LEU A 392 -7.45 -3.44 3.99
C LEU A 392 -8.95 -3.25 4.14
N LYS A 393 -9.44 -2.01 4.25
CA LYS A 393 -10.89 -1.74 4.30
C LYS A 393 -11.61 -2.24 3.04
N LEU A 394 -11.01 -2.05 1.87
CA LEU A 394 -11.61 -2.47 0.61
C LEU A 394 -11.65 -4.00 0.48
N ILE A 395 -10.61 -4.69 0.94
CA ILE A 395 -10.59 -6.16 1.00
C ILE A 395 -11.64 -6.70 1.96
N VAL A 396 -11.69 -6.17 3.18
CA VAL A 396 -12.70 -6.53 4.19
C VAL A 396 -14.09 -6.48 3.56
N LYS A 397 -14.44 -5.34 2.98
CA LYS A 397 -15.74 -5.11 2.35
C LYS A 397 -16.01 -6.09 1.22
N LYS A 398 -15.04 -6.37 0.35
CA LYS A 398 -15.20 -7.33 -0.75
C LYS A 398 -15.38 -8.75 -0.25
N MET A 399 -14.60 -9.19 0.75
CA MET A 399 -14.73 -10.53 1.32
C MET A 399 -16.10 -10.72 2.01
N GLU A 400 -16.59 -9.72 2.73
CA GLU A 400 -17.93 -9.73 3.31
C GLU A 400 -19.03 -9.80 2.25
N GLU A 401 -18.94 -8.97 1.19
CA GLU A 401 -19.89 -8.98 0.08
C GLU A 401 -19.92 -10.34 -0.64
N TRP A 402 -18.74 -10.91 -0.90
CA TRP A 402 -18.61 -12.22 -1.53
C TRP A 402 -19.16 -13.35 -0.66
N ALA A 403 -18.78 -13.39 0.63
CA ALA A 403 -19.28 -14.38 1.56
C ALA A 403 -20.80 -14.29 1.73
N ALA A 404 -21.36 -13.08 1.80
CA ALA A 404 -22.80 -12.88 1.91
C ALA A 404 -23.54 -13.32 0.64
N ASN A 405 -23.02 -13.00 -0.55
CA ASN A 405 -23.62 -13.42 -1.82
C ASN A 405 -23.55 -14.94 -2.02
N LEU A 406 -22.43 -15.54 -1.63
CA LEU A 406 -22.25 -16.98 -1.68
C LEU A 406 -23.21 -17.68 -0.72
N PHE A 407 -23.23 -17.26 0.55
CA PHE A 407 -24.14 -17.80 1.56
C PHE A 407 -25.59 -17.67 1.14
N LYS A 408 -26.00 -16.53 0.55
CA LYS A 408 -27.36 -16.33 0.06
C LYS A 408 -27.73 -17.31 -1.04
N THR A 409 -26.80 -17.62 -1.93
CA THR A 409 -27.02 -18.57 -3.03
C THR A 409 -27.15 -19.99 -2.48
N GLU A 410 -26.19 -20.42 -1.67
CA GLU A 410 -26.17 -21.78 -1.11
C GLU A 410 -27.30 -22.02 -0.11
N SER A 411 -27.61 -21.06 0.75
CA SER A 411 -28.73 -21.18 1.68
C SER A 411 -30.07 -21.26 0.96
N ALA A 412 -30.24 -20.56 -0.17
CA ALA A 412 -31.45 -20.66 -0.97
C ALA A 412 -31.59 -22.06 -1.58
N GLU A 413 -30.49 -22.65 -2.06
CA GLU A 413 -30.47 -24.03 -2.57
C GLU A 413 -30.78 -25.03 -1.45
N TYR A 414 -30.12 -24.89 -0.29
CA TYR A 414 -30.32 -25.71 0.90
C TYR A 414 -31.76 -25.64 1.45
N ILE A 415 -32.43 -24.48 1.38
CA ILE A 415 -33.81 -24.31 1.85
C ILE A 415 -34.81 -24.87 0.84
N LYS A 416 -34.59 -24.62 -0.46
CA LYS A 416 -35.55 -24.97 -1.51
C LYS A 416 -35.50 -26.44 -1.90
N ARG A 417 -34.30 -27.01 -2.00
CA ARG A 417 -34.05 -28.43 -2.31
C ARG A 417 -34.80 -28.91 -3.56
N GLU A 418 -34.85 -28.08 -4.60
CA GLU A 418 -35.57 -28.38 -5.86
C GLU A 418 -34.92 -29.53 -6.66
N ALA A 419 -33.62 -29.77 -6.45
CA ALA A 419 -32.83 -30.85 -7.04
C ALA A 419 -31.94 -31.51 -5.97
N PRO A 420 -31.54 -32.78 -6.12
CA PRO A 420 -30.58 -33.42 -5.22
C PRO A 420 -29.20 -32.74 -5.29
N PRO A 421 -28.38 -32.81 -4.21
CA PRO A 421 -27.03 -32.26 -4.21
C PRO A 421 -26.13 -32.90 -5.27
N GLU A 422 -25.06 -32.18 -5.64
CA GLU A 422 -24.07 -32.69 -6.60
C GLU A 422 -23.26 -33.85 -6.00
N GLU A 423 -23.07 -34.92 -6.78
CA GLU A 423 -22.25 -36.06 -6.40
C GLU A 423 -20.83 -35.91 -6.95
N ALA A 424 -19.84 -35.95 -6.06
CA ALA A 424 -18.43 -35.93 -6.41
C ALA A 424 -18.00 -37.27 -7.03
N ALA A 425 -16.80 -37.30 -7.64
CA ALA A 425 -16.29 -38.47 -8.35
C ALA A 425 -16.12 -39.73 -7.46
N ASP A 426 -16.12 -39.55 -6.15
CA ASP A 426 -16.02 -40.60 -5.13
C ASP A 426 -17.39 -41.04 -4.57
N GLY A 427 -18.50 -40.52 -5.10
CA GLY A 427 -19.87 -40.82 -4.67
C GLY A 427 -20.40 -39.95 -3.54
N GLN A 428 -19.58 -39.03 -3.02
CA GLN A 428 -19.96 -38.16 -1.89
C GLN A 428 -20.83 -37.00 -2.37
N TYR A 429 -21.87 -36.65 -1.60
CA TYR A 429 -22.58 -35.41 -1.85
C TYR A 429 -21.72 -34.20 -1.53
N SER A 430 -21.88 -33.14 -2.31
CA SER A 430 -21.09 -31.91 -2.22
C SER A 430 -21.91 -30.68 -2.60
N MET A 431 -21.44 -29.52 -2.15
CA MET A 431 -21.92 -28.22 -2.58
C MET A 431 -20.75 -27.47 -3.26
N GLN A 432 -21.04 -26.33 -3.88
CA GLN A 432 -20.01 -25.58 -4.62
C GLN A 432 -19.33 -24.48 -3.80
N GLY A 433 -19.90 -24.05 -2.67
CA GLY A 433 -19.41 -22.86 -1.97
C GLY A 433 -18.10 -23.05 -1.25
N ALA A 434 -17.75 -24.25 -0.79
CA ALA A 434 -16.43 -24.49 -0.20
C ALA A 434 -15.31 -24.12 -1.19
N VAL A 435 -15.42 -24.56 -2.45
CA VAL A 435 -14.41 -24.26 -3.49
C VAL A 435 -14.37 -22.77 -3.81
N ILE A 436 -15.53 -22.15 -4.01
CA ILE A 436 -15.62 -20.72 -4.37
C ILE A 436 -15.10 -19.84 -3.23
N MET A 437 -15.46 -20.13 -1.98
CA MET A 437 -15.01 -19.38 -0.80
C MET A 437 -13.48 -19.40 -0.68
N PHE A 438 -12.86 -20.58 -0.81
CA PHE A 438 -11.42 -20.71 -0.68
C PHE A 438 -10.65 -20.19 -1.90
N GLN A 439 -11.23 -20.21 -3.11
CA GLN A 439 -10.64 -19.50 -4.25
C GLN A 439 -10.56 -17.99 -3.97
N MET A 440 -11.63 -17.40 -3.43
CA MET A 440 -11.68 -15.97 -3.11
C MET A 440 -10.72 -15.60 -1.98
N ILE A 441 -10.66 -16.39 -0.91
CA ILE A 441 -9.72 -16.17 0.21
C ILE A 441 -8.28 -16.30 -0.27
N ASN A 442 -7.94 -17.36 -1.01
CA ASN A 442 -6.58 -17.56 -1.52
C ASN A 442 -6.13 -16.36 -2.35
N GLN A 443 -6.98 -15.82 -3.22
CA GLN A 443 -6.63 -14.65 -4.03
C GLN A 443 -6.25 -13.41 -3.18
N GLN A 444 -6.97 -13.15 -2.08
CA GLN A 444 -6.68 -12.01 -1.20
C GLN A 444 -5.44 -12.25 -0.32
N VAL A 445 -5.27 -13.48 0.15
CA VAL A 445 -4.09 -13.89 0.90
C VAL A 445 -2.83 -13.80 0.03
N ASP A 446 -2.90 -14.26 -1.22
CA ASP A 446 -1.78 -14.25 -2.16
C ASP A 446 -1.31 -12.83 -2.44
N LEU A 447 -2.26 -11.93 -2.72
CA LEU A 447 -1.97 -10.51 -2.91
C LEU A 447 -1.32 -9.87 -1.68
N ALA A 448 -1.75 -10.27 -0.47
CA ALA A 448 -1.16 -9.81 0.76
C ALA A 448 0.23 -10.43 1.03
N ALA A 449 0.45 -11.68 0.65
CA ALA A 449 1.73 -12.38 0.79
C ALA A 449 2.78 -11.82 -0.18
N ASP A 450 2.41 -11.61 -1.44
CA ASP A 450 3.25 -11.01 -2.49
C ASP A 450 3.70 -9.58 -2.11
N SER A 451 2.99 -8.93 -1.18
CA SER A 451 3.39 -7.62 -0.68
C SER A 451 4.66 -7.58 0.15
N GLY A 452 5.11 -8.74 0.64
CA GLY A 452 6.23 -8.85 1.57
C GLY A 452 6.00 -8.16 2.93
N GLN A 453 4.78 -7.69 3.22
CA GLN A 453 4.44 -7.03 4.48
C GLN A 453 3.70 -8.00 5.40
N GLY A 454 4.43 -8.66 6.30
CA GLY A 454 3.84 -9.62 7.25
C GLY A 454 2.70 -9.06 8.11
N SER A 455 2.70 -7.74 8.40
CA SER A 455 1.58 -7.08 9.08
C SER A 455 0.31 -7.01 8.25
N VAL A 456 0.43 -6.84 6.93
CA VAL A 456 -0.71 -6.79 6.01
C VAL A 456 -1.30 -8.18 5.88
N LEU A 457 -0.45 -9.18 5.65
CA LEU A 457 -0.84 -10.58 5.57
C LEU A 457 -1.54 -11.07 6.85
N SER A 458 -0.97 -10.79 8.03
CA SER A 458 -1.62 -11.12 9.30
C SER A 458 -3.01 -10.50 9.44
N ARG A 459 -3.19 -9.23 9.04
CA ARG A 459 -4.49 -8.55 9.11
C ARG A 459 -5.50 -9.10 8.10
N VAL A 460 -5.04 -9.50 6.92
CA VAL A 460 -5.91 -10.17 5.93
C VAL A 460 -6.36 -11.53 6.46
N VAL A 461 -5.47 -12.31 7.08
CA VAL A 461 -5.84 -13.60 7.70
C VAL A 461 -6.81 -13.41 8.87
N ASP A 462 -6.59 -12.41 9.74
CA ASP A 462 -7.52 -12.08 10.83
C ASP A 462 -8.93 -11.81 10.28
N GLU A 463 -9.00 -11.05 9.20
CA GLU A 463 -10.24 -10.67 8.55
C GLU A 463 -10.91 -11.83 7.83
N SER A 464 -10.15 -12.65 7.11
CA SER A 464 -10.65 -13.88 6.49
C SER A 464 -11.23 -14.80 7.56
N ASN A 465 -10.54 -15.00 8.68
CA ASN A 465 -11.06 -15.80 9.79
C ASN A 465 -12.38 -15.23 10.33
N ARG A 466 -12.49 -13.89 10.49
CA ARG A 466 -13.76 -13.27 10.92
C ARG A 466 -14.92 -13.63 9.99
N VAL A 467 -14.73 -13.46 8.69
CA VAL A 467 -15.74 -13.76 7.67
C VAL A 467 -16.10 -15.25 7.66
N LEU A 468 -15.10 -16.13 7.78
CA LEU A 468 -15.30 -17.58 7.86
C LEU A 468 -16.11 -17.99 9.09
N ARG A 469 -15.74 -17.50 10.27
CA ARG A 469 -16.43 -17.79 11.53
C ARG A 469 -17.87 -17.28 11.52
N GLU A 470 -18.12 -16.12 10.90
CA GLU A 470 -19.47 -15.59 10.75
C GLU A 470 -20.32 -16.49 9.83
N ASN A 471 -19.76 -16.93 8.70
CA ASN A 471 -20.42 -17.84 7.77
C ASN A 471 -20.76 -19.19 8.44
N GLN A 472 -19.81 -19.79 9.18
CA GLN A 472 -20.02 -21.02 9.96
C GLN A 472 -21.16 -20.87 11.00
N ALA A 473 -21.20 -19.74 11.71
CA ALA A 473 -22.26 -19.44 12.66
C ALA A 473 -23.63 -19.22 11.98
N GLN A 474 -23.65 -18.72 10.75
CA GLN A 474 -24.87 -18.62 9.95
C GLN A 474 -25.36 -20.01 9.50
N TRP A 475 -24.46 -20.90 9.08
CA TRP A 475 -24.80 -22.29 8.75
C TRP A 475 -25.40 -23.04 9.93
N ILE A 476 -24.77 -23.02 11.12
CA ILE A 476 -25.33 -23.68 12.32
C ILE A 476 -26.77 -23.22 12.59
N ARG A 477 -27.01 -21.90 12.53
CA ARG A 477 -28.35 -21.33 12.74
C ARG A 477 -29.35 -21.78 11.67
N LEU A 478 -28.93 -21.83 10.40
CA LEU A 478 -29.78 -22.24 9.29
C LEU A 478 -30.16 -23.72 9.41
N VAL A 479 -29.18 -24.60 9.60
CA VAL A 479 -29.40 -26.05 9.69
C VAL A 479 -30.30 -26.38 10.87
N ASP A 480 -30.10 -25.72 12.02
CA ASP A 480 -31.00 -25.84 13.19
C ASP A 480 -32.43 -25.39 12.88
N SER A 481 -32.60 -24.31 12.12
CA SER A 481 -33.90 -23.78 11.77
C SER A 481 -34.67 -24.70 10.81
N GLU A 482 -33.98 -25.27 9.83
CA GLU A 482 -34.57 -26.22 8.88
C GLU A 482 -34.92 -27.55 9.55
N TYR A 483 -34.08 -28.05 10.46
CA TYR A 483 -34.42 -29.22 11.27
C TYR A 483 -35.67 -28.98 12.14
N ARG A 484 -35.75 -27.83 12.83
CA ARG A 484 -36.96 -27.50 13.61
C ARG A 484 -38.20 -27.42 12.72
N LYS A 485 -38.06 -26.85 11.53
CA LYS A 485 -39.14 -26.78 10.55
C LYS A 485 -39.62 -28.18 10.13
N GLN A 486 -38.68 -29.11 9.86
CA GLN A 486 -39.00 -30.51 9.56
C GLN A 486 -39.81 -31.19 10.67
N ILE A 487 -39.46 -30.93 11.93
CA ILE A 487 -40.11 -31.58 13.09
C ILE A 487 -41.44 -30.92 13.45
N ASP A 488 -41.50 -29.59 13.51
CA ASP A 488 -42.67 -28.86 14.01
C ASP A 488 -43.73 -28.65 12.92
N LYS A 489 -43.30 -28.59 11.65
CA LYS A 489 -44.14 -28.28 10.49
C LYS A 489 -43.75 -29.10 9.26
N PRO A 490 -43.93 -30.44 9.29
CA PRO A 490 -43.54 -31.32 8.20
C PRO A 490 -44.20 -30.94 6.86
N ASP A 491 -45.44 -30.43 6.89
CA ASP A 491 -46.16 -30.02 5.67
C ASP A 491 -45.57 -28.77 4.96
N GLU A 492 -44.80 -27.94 5.69
CA GLU A 492 -44.11 -26.76 5.13
C GLU A 492 -42.64 -27.06 4.79
N ALA A 493 -42.13 -28.23 5.19
CA ALA A 493 -40.74 -28.63 5.02
C ALA A 493 -40.59 -29.37 3.69
N GLY A 494 -39.68 -28.89 2.83
CA GLY A 494 -39.36 -29.57 1.58
C GLY A 494 -38.59 -30.86 1.86
N ASP A 495 -38.77 -31.87 1.01
CA ASP A 495 -37.98 -33.10 1.05
C ASP A 495 -36.48 -32.81 0.80
N GLY A 496 -35.62 -33.82 0.99
CA GLY A 496 -34.20 -33.72 0.66
C GLY A 496 -33.29 -33.14 1.75
N LEU A 497 -33.81 -32.90 2.96
CA LEU A 497 -33.02 -32.28 4.05
C LEU A 497 -31.80 -33.13 4.43
N VAL A 498 -31.95 -34.45 4.39
CA VAL A 498 -30.90 -35.42 4.75
C VAL A 498 -29.72 -35.32 3.76
N GLU A 499 -30.01 -35.36 2.46
CA GLU A 499 -29.05 -35.31 1.39
C GLU A 499 -28.25 -34.01 1.43
N TYR A 500 -28.94 -32.87 1.60
CA TYR A 500 -28.29 -31.57 1.74
C TYR A 500 -27.49 -31.42 3.04
N THR A 501 -27.93 -32.06 4.14
CA THR A 501 -27.16 -32.06 5.40
C THR A 501 -25.88 -32.89 5.26
N ILE A 502 -25.91 -34.02 4.54
CA ILE A 502 -24.73 -34.82 4.19
C ILE A 502 -23.77 -34.00 3.31
N ALA A 503 -24.29 -33.36 2.26
CA ALA A 503 -23.51 -32.51 1.36
C ALA A 503 -22.78 -31.41 2.13
N LEU A 504 -23.50 -30.72 3.02
CA LEU A 504 -22.94 -29.65 3.85
C LEU A 504 -21.84 -30.19 4.78
N ALA A 505 -22.07 -31.32 5.46
CA ALA A 505 -21.09 -31.93 6.36
C ALA A 505 -19.78 -32.28 5.63
N ASN A 506 -19.88 -32.90 4.44
CA ASN A 506 -18.73 -33.23 3.62
C ASN A 506 -17.95 -31.98 3.20
N ASP A 507 -18.65 -30.92 2.83
CA ASP A 507 -18.04 -29.66 2.40
C ASP A 507 -17.38 -28.90 3.55
N GLN A 508 -17.86 -29.06 4.79
CA GLN A 508 -17.17 -28.51 5.95
C GLN A 508 -15.83 -29.20 6.20
N ILE A 509 -15.73 -30.52 5.98
CA ILE A 509 -14.45 -31.23 6.05
C ILE A 509 -13.50 -30.76 4.95
N LYS A 510 -13.98 -30.65 3.71
CA LYS A 510 -13.16 -30.06 2.62
C LYS A 510 -12.70 -28.64 2.95
N SER A 511 -13.54 -27.84 3.59
CA SER A 511 -13.21 -26.47 4.01
C SER A 511 -12.15 -26.45 5.12
N ALA A 512 -12.19 -27.42 6.04
CA ALA A 512 -11.13 -27.62 7.03
C ALA A 512 -9.80 -27.99 6.35
N ASP A 513 -9.82 -28.93 5.40
CA ASP A 513 -8.64 -29.33 4.61
C ASP A 513 -8.06 -28.15 3.81
N PHE A 514 -8.91 -27.31 3.21
CA PHE A 514 -8.46 -26.09 2.52
C PHE A 514 -7.85 -25.07 3.49
N THR A 515 -8.37 -24.97 4.71
CA THR A 515 -7.81 -24.10 5.76
C THR A 515 -6.43 -24.61 6.20
N GLU A 516 -6.28 -25.92 6.38
CA GLU A 516 -4.99 -26.55 6.71
C GLU A 516 -3.97 -26.36 5.58
N ALA A 517 -4.37 -26.59 4.32
CA ALA A 517 -3.52 -26.36 3.16
C ALA A 517 -3.07 -24.89 3.05
N LEU A 518 -3.97 -23.95 3.35
CA LEU A 518 -3.65 -22.52 3.42
C LEU A 518 -2.62 -22.23 4.52
N LEU A 519 -2.80 -22.80 5.70
CA LEU A 519 -1.89 -22.65 6.84
C LEU A 519 -0.48 -23.14 6.50
N LEU A 520 -0.37 -24.38 6.00
CA LEU A 520 0.90 -25.01 5.63
C LEU A 520 1.67 -24.20 4.57
N ARG A 521 0.96 -23.50 3.70
CA ARG A 521 1.53 -22.64 2.66
C ARG A 521 2.00 -21.29 3.19
N ILE A 522 1.26 -20.65 4.10
CA ILE A 522 1.57 -19.30 4.61
C ILE A 522 2.60 -19.34 5.75
N GLU A 523 2.52 -20.35 6.63
CA GLU A 523 3.38 -20.46 7.81
C GLU A 523 4.89 -20.26 7.51
N PRO A 524 5.49 -20.84 6.45
CA PRO A 524 6.91 -20.64 6.16
C PRO A 524 7.25 -19.26 5.59
N LEU A 525 6.25 -18.48 5.15
CA LEU A 525 6.46 -17.17 4.51
C LEU A 525 6.50 -16.01 5.51
N VAL A 526 6.17 -16.26 6.78
CA VAL A 526 6.01 -15.22 7.79
C VAL A 526 7.06 -15.32 8.90
N SER A 527 7.49 -14.16 9.41
CA SER A 527 8.37 -14.10 10.57
C SER A 527 7.67 -14.58 11.84
N GLU A 528 8.45 -15.04 12.82
CA GLU A 528 7.96 -15.50 14.13
C GLU A 528 6.98 -14.54 14.82
N LYS A 529 7.15 -13.23 14.62
CA LYS A 529 6.27 -12.18 15.16
C LYS A 529 4.80 -12.33 14.73
N TYR A 530 4.55 -12.73 13.48
CA TYR A 530 3.19 -12.82 12.89
C TYR A 530 2.71 -14.27 12.80
N LYS A 531 3.64 -15.22 12.85
CA LYS A 531 3.39 -16.65 12.72
C LYS A 531 2.33 -17.14 13.71
N LEU A 532 2.51 -16.87 15.01
CA LEU A 532 1.60 -17.35 16.06
C LEU A 532 0.16 -16.88 15.80
N ASN A 533 -0.05 -15.61 15.49
CA ASN A 533 -1.38 -15.08 15.24
C ASN A 533 -2.04 -15.72 14.01
N ILE A 534 -1.29 -15.90 12.91
CA ILE A 534 -1.83 -16.54 11.69
C ILE A 534 -2.21 -18.00 11.96
N VAL A 535 -1.35 -18.74 12.66
CA VAL A 535 -1.61 -20.13 13.06
C VAL A 535 -2.86 -20.22 13.92
N ASP A 536 -2.96 -19.40 14.97
CA ASP A 536 -4.10 -19.39 15.89
C ASP A 536 -5.40 -19.10 15.14
N LYS A 537 -5.41 -18.12 14.21
CA LYS A 537 -6.60 -17.70 13.48
C LYS A 537 -7.07 -18.73 12.44
N LEU A 538 -6.15 -19.38 11.75
CA LEU A 538 -6.52 -20.44 10.80
C LEU A 538 -6.95 -21.71 11.54
N ASN A 539 -6.35 -22.05 12.69
CA ASN A 539 -6.83 -23.13 13.54
C ASN A 539 -8.24 -22.84 14.09
N GLU A 540 -8.52 -21.62 14.55
CA GLU A 540 -9.87 -21.20 14.95
C GLU A 540 -10.90 -21.39 13.81
N ALA A 541 -10.54 -21.06 12.56
CA ALA A 541 -11.41 -21.28 11.41
C ALA A 541 -11.64 -22.77 11.14
N MET A 542 -10.58 -23.59 11.22
CA MET A 542 -10.62 -25.03 11.02
C MET A 542 -11.53 -25.71 12.06
N ASP A 543 -11.35 -25.40 13.35
CA ASP A 543 -12.20 -25.89 14.44
C ASP A 543 -13.68 -25.52 14.20
N GLY A 544 -13.92 -24.30 13.70
CA GLY A 544 -15.26 -23.84 13.37
C GLY A 544 -15.93 -24.64 12.24
N TYR A 545 -15.18 -25.08 11.23
CA TYR A 545 -15.71 -25.98 10.21
C TYR A 545 -16.05 -27.36 10.77
N LEU A 546 -15.18 -27.89 11.64
CA LEU A 546 -15.44 -29.16 12.34
C LEU A 546 -16.69 -29.07 13.23
N ASP A 547 -16.93 -27.93 13.89
CA ASP A 547 -18.13 -27.69 14.69
C ASP A 547 -19.41 -27.74 13.83
N VAL A 548 -19.41 -27.11 12.65
CA VAL A 548 -20.55 -27.15 11.71
C VAL A 548 -20.78 -28.59 11.22
N SER A 549 -19.72 -29.30 10.83
CA SER A 549 -19.79 -30.70 10.41
C SER A 549 -20.39 -31.59 11.50
N LYS A 550 -19.90 -31.45 12.74
CA LYS A 550 -20.40 -32.18 13.91
C LYS A 550 -21.87 -31.89 14.16
N ARG A 551 -22.31 -30.63 14.00
CA ARG A 551 -23.72 -30.28 14.14
C ARG A 551 -24.59 -30.94 13.07
N CYS A 552 -24.12 -31.01 11.83
CA CYS A 552 -24.80 -31.72 10.74
C CYS A 552 -24.95 -33.22 11.05
N VAL A 553 -23.86 -33.86 11.49
CA VAL A 553 -23.87 -35.27 11.94
C VAL A 553 -24.88 -35.50 13.06
N GLN A 554 -24.90 -34.65 14.09
CA GLN A 554 -25.89 -34.74 15.17
C GLN A 554 -27.33 -34.64 14.64
N LEU A 555 -27.58 -33.76 13.66
CA LEU A 555 -28.91 -33.60 13.09
C LEU A 555 -29.35 -34.80 12.25
N LEU A 556 -28.43 -35.42 11.51
CA LEU A 556 -28.70 -36.68 10.82
C LEU A 556 -29.11 -37.79 11.80
N ILE A 557 -28.46 -37.86 12.97
CA ILE A 557 -28.85 -38.77 14.06
C ILE A 557 -30.23 -38.41 14.60
N ASP A 558 -30.46 -37.13 14.89
CA ASP A 558 -31.74 -36.65 15.43
C ASP A 558 -32.91 -36.96 14.47
N ILE A 559 -32.70 -36.91 13.15
CA ILE A 559 -33.67 -37.32 12.12
C ILE A 559 -33.96 -38.82 12.19
N ILE A 560 -32.93 -39.67 12.22
CA ILE A 560 -33.11 -41.13 12.36
C ILE A 560 -33.94 -41.44 13.61
N PHE A 561 -33.53 -40.89 14.76
CA PHE A 561 -34.20 -41.18 16.02
C PHE A 561 -35.56 -40.50 16.14
N SER A 562 -35.84 -39.45 15.37
CA SER A 562 -37.17 -38.86 15.23
C SER A 562 -38.15 -39.88 14.64
N ASP A 563 -37.74 -40.58 13.60
CA ASP A 563 -38.57 -41.52 12.85
C ASP A 563 -38.70 -42.86 13.59
N LEU A 564 -37.71 -43.20 14.41
CA LEU A 564 -37.77 -44.33 15.34
C LEU A 564 -38.68 -44.08 16.56
N ARG A 565 -39.11 -42.84 16.84
CA ARG A 565 -39.91 -42.51 18.05
C ARG A 565 -41.15 -43.41 18.24
N PRO A 566 -41.95 -43.74 17.21
CA PRO A 566 -43.10 -44.62 17.36
C PRO A 566 -42.72 -46.04 17.83
N ALA A 567 -41.68 -46.65 17.23
CA ALA A 567 -41.20 -47.97 17.61
C ALA A 567 -40.51 -47.96 18.99
N VAL A 568 -39.75 -46.91 19.29
CA VAL A 568 -39.12 -46.74 20.61
C VAL A 568 -40.14 -46.61 21.74
N LYS A 569 -41.31 -46.00 21.48
CA LYS A 569 -42.41 -45.88 22.47
C LYS A 569 -43.09 -47.22 22.80
N THR A 570 -43.03 -48.21 21.91
CA THR A 570 -43.63 -49.52 22.16
C THR A 570 -42.70 -50.43 22.97
N LEU A 571 -41.39 -50.17 22.99
CA LEU A 571 -40.40 -50.90 23.80
C LEU A 571 -40.83 -50.97 25.27
N PHE A 572 -40.68 -52.16 25.86
CA PHE A 572 -41.08 -52.47 27.24
C PHE A 572 -42.58 -52.27 27.55
N GLY A 573 -43.41 -52.02 26.55
CA GLY A 573 -44.87 -51.98 26.63
C GLY A 573 -45.52 -53.36 26.46
N SER A 574 -46.86 -53.39 26.38
CA SER A 574 -47.59 -54.65 26.14
C SER A 574 -47.36 -55.22 24.74
N SER A 575 -47.24 -54.35 23.73
CA SER A 575 -47.00 -54.72 22.33
C SER A 575 -45.56 -55.21 22.08
N TRP A 576 -44.59 -54.82 22.91
CA TRP A 576 -43.20 -55.27 22.78
C TRP A 576 -43.04 -56.80 22.86
N TYR A 577 -43.96 -57.48 23.56
CA TYR A 577 -43.94 -58.95 23.66
C TYR A 577 -44.52 -59.67 22.43
N SER A 578 -45.29 -58.99 21.58
CA SER A 578 -45.99 -59.59 20.43
C SER A 578 -45.54 -59.07 19.08
N ASP A 579 -45.17 -57.79 18.99
CA ASP A 579 -45.08 -57.06 17.73
C ASP A 579 -43.62 -56.76 17.28
N ASP A 580 -42.63 -57.27 18.02
CA ASP A 580 -41.19 -57.15 17.72
C ASP A 580 -40.73 -55.77 17.20
N PRO A 581 -40.88 -54.70 18.00
CA PRO A 581 -40.47 -53.36 17.58
C PRO A 581 -38.95 -53.20 17.42
N MET A 582 -38.14 -54.14 17.94
CA MET A 582 -36.68 -54.08 17.78
C MET A 582 -36.27 -54.37 16.34
N THR A 583 -36.90 -55.33 15.67
CA THR A 583 -36.65 -55.59 14.25
C THR A 583 -36.97 -54.36 13.40
N GLN A 584 -38.07 -53.65 13.70
CA GLN A 584 -38.39 -52.38 13.03
C GLN A 584 -37.31 -51.33 13.26
N ILE A 585 -36.82 -51.18 14.49
CA ILE A 585 -35.74 -50.22 14.81
C ILE A 585 -34.47 -50.55 14.02
N ILE A 586 -34.08 -51.82 13.97
CA ILE A 586 -32.84 -52.24 13.29
C ILE A 586 -32.95 -52.06 11.78
N GLU A 587 -34.06 -52.46 11.15
CA GLU A 587 -34.22 -52.29 9.70
C GLU A 587 -34.26 -50.80 9.31
N THR A 588 -34.96 -49.94 10.07
CA THR A 588 -34.95 -48.49 9.80
C THR A 588 -33.55 -47.89 9.97
N VAL A 589 -32.82 -48.22 11.05
CA VAL A 589 -31.42 -47.78 11.21
C VAL A 589 -30.58 -48.27 10.02
N LYS A 590 -30.79 -49.52 9.59
CA LYS A 590 -30.06 -50.12 8.49
C LYS A 590 -30.27 -49.43 7.16
N ASP A 591 -31.50 -49.04 6.83
CA ASP A 591 -31.80 -48.30 5.63
C ASP A 591 -31.06 -46.95 5.61
N TYR A 592 -31.15 -46.16 6.70
CA TYR A 592 -30.41 -44.90 6.80
C TYR A 592 -28.89 -45.06 6.75
N LEU A 593 -28.34 -46.03 7.48
CA LEU A 593 -26.89 -46.26 7.51
C LEU A 593 -26.35 -46.71 6.15
N GLN A 594 -27.13 -47.47 5.39
CA GLN A 594 -26.76 -47.88 4.05
C GLN A 594 -26.71 -46.68 3.09
N ASP A 595 -27.72 -45.80 3.14
CA ASP A 595 -27.78 -44.61 2.30
C ASP A 595 -26.66 -43.62 2.66
N TYR A 596 -26.40 -43.40 3.95
CA TYR A 596 -25.38 -42.43 4.39
C TYR A 596 -23.97 -42.94 4.08
N ARG A 597 -23.75 -44.25 4.11
CA ARG A 597 -22.43 -44.84 3.80
C ARG A 597 -21.98 -44.55 2.38
N GLN A 598 -22.92 -44.43 1.44
CA GLN A 598 -22.59 -44.15 0.05
C GLN A 598 -22.15 -42.69 -0.15
N HIS A 599 -22.77 -41.76 0.56
CA HIS A 599 -22.66 -40.33 0.26
C HIS A 599 -21.91 -39.49 1.30
N LEU A 600 -21.70 -39.99 2.51
CA LEU A 600 -20.98 -39.28 3.58
C LEU A 600 -19.47 -39.59 3.51
N ASN A 601 -18.63 -38.61 3.87
CA ASN A 601 -17.19 -38.81 3.98
C ASN A 601 -16.88 -40.00 4.91
N PRO A 602 -15.99 -40.95 4.53
CA PRO A 602 -15.72 -42.15 5.31
C PRO A 602 -15.29 -41.88 6.76
N ASN A 603 -14.46 -40.87 6.99
CA ASN A 603 -14.01 -40.50 8.34
C ASN A 603 -15.16 -39.94 9.18
N LEU A 604 -16.06 -39.17 8.57
CA LEU A 604 -17.28 -38.70 9.23
C LEU A 604 -18.26 -39.83 9.49
N PHE A 605 -18.39 -40.77 8.55
CA PHE A 605 -19.26 -41.93 8.71
C PHE A 605 -18.80 -42.80 9.89
N ASP A 606 -17.50 -42.99 10.06
CA ASP A 606 -16.96 -43.74 11.20
C ASP A 606 -17.31 -43.10 12.55
N LEU A 607 -17.22 -41.77 12.66
CA LEU A 607 -17.64 -41.01 13.85
C LEU A 607 -19.15 -41.06 14.05
N PHE A 608 -19.91 -40.88 12.97
CA PHE A 608 -21.37 -40.92 12.98
C PHE A 608 -21.89 -42.25 13.51
N ILE A 609 -21.28 -43.39 13.11
CA ILE A 609 -21.66 -44.71 13.63
C ILE A 609 -21.45 -44.83 15.15
N GLU A 610 -20.37 -44.26 15.68
CA GLU A 610 -20.12 -44.26 17.14
C GLU A 610 -21.18 -43.46 17.90
N ASP A 611 -21.58 -42.31 17.35
CA ASP A 611 -22.63 -41.46 17.93
C ASP A 611 -24.04 -42.09 17.78
N VAL A 612 -24.31 -42.81 16.67
CA VAL A 612 -25.53 -43.61 16.48
C VAL A 612 -25.60 -44.74 17.51
N LEU A 613 -24.50 -45.47 17.71
CA LEU A 613 -24.40 -46.53 18.73
C LEU A 613 -24.67 -46.00 20.14
N ASP A 614 -24.05 -44.86 20.48
CA ASP A 614 -24.26 -44.22 21.77
C ASP A 614 -25.73 -43.79 21.95
N THR A 615 -26.30 -43.14 20.93
CA THR A 615 -27.70 -42.70 20.95
C THR A 615 -28.66 -43.88 21.03
N PHE A 616 -28.36 -45.00 20.37
CA PHE A 616 -29.12 -46.25 20.45
C PHE A 616 -29.13 -46.80 21.88
N VAL A 617 -27.96 -46.95 22.50
CA VAL A 617 -27.83 -47.46 23.88
C VAL A 617 -28.56 -46.54 24.86
N ILE A 618 -28.35 -45.24 24.77
CA ILE A 618 -29.03 -44.23 25.62
C ILE A 618 -30.55 -44.33 25.44
N THR A 619 -31.04 -44.44 24.21
CA THR A 619 -32.46 -44.55 23.89
C THR A 619 -33.07 -45.82 24.47
N TYR A 620 -32.40 -46.97 24.30
CA TYR A 620 -32.86 -48.26 24.82
C TYR A 620 -32.91 -48.26 26.37
N LEU A 621 -31.84 -47.79 27.02
CA LEU A 621 -31.79 -47.66 28.48
C LEU A 621 -32.83 -46.66 29.01
N THR A 622 -33.07 -45.56 28.29
CA THR A 622 -34.10 -44.58 28.66
C THR A 622 -35.50 -45.19 28.60
N SER A 623 -35.81 -45.96 27.56
CA SER A 623 -37.08 -46.68 27.44
C SER A 623 -37.24 -47.72 28.55
N LEU A 624 -36.16 -48.43 28.90
CA LEU A 624 -36.15 -49.39 30.00
C LEU A 624 -36.39 -48.71 31.37
N LYS A 625 -35.74 -47.57 31.64
CA LYS A 625 -35.96 -46.77 32.87
C LYS A 625 -37.42 -46.32 33.01
N LYS A 626 -38.12 -46.09 31.89
CA LYS A 626 -39.52 -45.67 31.83
C LYS A 626 -40.52 -46.84 31.83
N ALA A 627 -40.03 -48.08 31.82
CA ALA A 627 -40.90 -49.26 31.82
C ALA A 627 -41.78 -49.28 33.09
N SER A 628 -43.07 -49.55 32.92
CA SER A 628 -44.02 -49.61 34.02
C SER A 628 -44.18 -51.03 34.58
N LYS A 629 -44.12 -52.04 33.71
CA LYS A 629 -44.33 -53.45 34.10
C LYS A 629 -43.57 -54.43 33.19
N LEU A 630 -42.68 -55.20 33.78
CA LEU A 630 -41.86 -56.25 33.15
C LEU A 630 -42.33 -57.63 33.62
N LYS A 631 -42.78 -58.46 32.67
CA LYS A 631 -43.28 -59.81 32.93
C LYS A 631 -42.12 -60.81 33.00
N MET A 632 -41.66 -61.15 34.18
CA MET A 632 -40.55 -62.11 34.37
C MET A 632 -41.03 -63.57 34.24
N PRO A 633 -40.28 -64.49 33.60
CA PRO A 633 -38.96 -64.31 32.95
C PRO A 633 -39.02 -63.82 31.49
N LYS A 634 -40.21 -63.74 30.88
CA LYS A 634 -40.38 -63.42 29.45
C LYS A 634 -39.71 -62.12 29.02
N ALA A 635 -39.74 -61.10 29.87
CA ALA A 635 -39.06 -59.83 29.61
C ALA A 635 -37.54 -59.99 29.50
N ALA A 636 -36.92 -60.84 30.32
CA ALA A 636 -35.49 -61.10 30.28
C ALA A 636 -35.06 -61.80 28.98
N ASP A 637 -35.83 -62.78 28.54
CA ASP A 637 -35.58 -63.48 27.28
C ASP A 637 -35.71 -62.53 26.09
N ARG A 638 -36.68 -61.62 26.15
CA ARG A 638 -36.90 -60.61 25.13
C ARG A 638 -35.80 -59.55 25.08
N VAL A 639 -35.34 -59.03 26.22
CA VAL A 639 -34.17 -58.12 26.27
C VAL A 639 -32.92 -58.81 25.69
N ARG A 640 -32.71 -60.09 26.00
CA ARG A 640 -31.57 -60.85 25.45
C ARG A 640 -31.65 -60.98 23.93
N GLU A 641 -32.84 -61.21 23.40
CA GLU A 641 -33.08 -61.26 21.96
C GLU A 641 -32.86 -59.90 21.30
N ASP A 642 -33.40 -58.82 21.89
CA ASP A 642 -33.22 -57.45 21.40
C ASP A 642 -31.74 -57.06 21.34
N ILE A 643 -30.98 -57.30 22.42
CA ILE A 643 -29.53 -57.05 22.50
C ILE A 643 -28.79 -57.85 21.42
N ARG A 644 -29.14 -59.13 21.26
CA ARG A 644 -28.50 -60.01 20.26
C ARG A 644 -28.77 -59.53 18.83
N SER A 645 -30.00 -59.14 18.51
CA SER A 645 -30.36 -58.63 17.19
C SER A 645 -29.60 -57.36 16.86
N ALA A 646 -29.54 -56.41 17.80
CA ALA A 646 -28.77 -55.18 17.64
C ALA A 646 -27.26 -55.47 17.49
N TYR A 647 -26.69 -56.34 18.33
CA TYR A 647 -25.28 -56.72 18.24
C TYR A 647 -24.94 -57.35 16.89
N ASN A 648 -25.77 -58.29 16.41
CA ASN A 648 -25.55 -58.96 15.13
C ASN A 648 -25.51 -57.97 13.97
N TYR A 649 -26.38 -56.95 13.98
CA TYR A 649 -26.39 -55.92 12.96
C TYR A 649 -25.14 -55.02 13.05
N PHE A 650 -24.87 -54.41 14.20
CA PHE A 650 -23.73 -53.50 14.34
C PHE A 650 -22.37 -54.19 14.15
N ALA A 651 -22.27 -55.51 14.43
CA ALA A 651 -21.10 -56.32 14.14
C ALA A 651 -20.81 -56.49 12.63
N THR A 652 -21.76 -56.16 11.76
CA THR A 652 -21.52 -56.08 10.30
C THR A 652 -20.83 -54.78 9.89
N ILE A 653 -20.81 -53.77 10.76
CA ILE A 653 -20.29 -52.42 10.46
C ILE A 653 -18.99 -52.14 11.23
N LYS A 654 -18.96 -52.40 12.54
CA LYS A 654 -17.80 -52.17 13.42
C LYS A 654 -17.24 -53.48 13.98
N SER A 655 -15.98 -53.45 14.42
CA SER A 655 -15.34 -54.63 14.98
C SER A 655 -15.91 -54.99 16.36
N THR A 656 -15.80 -56.26 16.76
CA THR A 656 -16.30 -56.73 18.07
C THR A 656 -15.63 -56.03 19.26
N LYS A 657 -14.40 -55.53 19.09
CA LYS A 657 -13.67 -54.79 20.12
C LYS A 657 -14.25 -53.39 20.35
N GLU A 658 -14.66 -52.72 19.29
CA GLU A 658 -15.24 -51.38 19.34
C GLU A 658 -16.68 -51.42 19.87
N LEU A 659 -17.41 -52.51 19.62
CA LEU A 659 -18.78 -52.71 20.10
C LEU A 659 -18.86 -53.10 21.58
N ALA A 660 -17.83 -53.77 22.11
CA ALA A 660 -17.79 -54.24 23.50
C ALA A 660 -18.23 -53.19 24.53
N PRO A 661 -17.66 -51.96 24.58
CA PRO A 661 -18.04 -50.97 25.60
C PRO A 661 -19.53 -50.58 25.56
N TYR A 662 -20.17 -50.60 24.40
CA TYR A 662 -21.59 -50.24 24.25
C TYR A 662 -22.52 -51.37 24.71
N PHE A 663 -22.22 -52.60 24.30
CA PHE A 663 -23.06 -53.77 24.60
C PHE A 663 -22.78 -54.36 25.98
N ASP A 664 -21.58 -54.20 26.53
CA ASP A 664 -21.24 -54.58 27.91
C ASP A 664 -22.17 -53.89 28.92
N VAL A 665 -22.57 -52.64 28.65
CA VAL A 665 -23.54 -51.93 29.48
C VAL A 665 -24.91 -52.61 29.44
N LEU A 666 -25.40 -52.93 28.24
CA LEU A 666 -26.69 -53.58 28.06
C LEU A 666 -26.71 -54.98 28.69
N ASP A 667 -25.62 -55.74 28.55
CA ASP A 667 -25.46 -57.05 29.18
C ASP A 667 -25.37 -56.96 30.71
N ALA A 668 -24.66 -55.95 31.24
CA ALA A 668 -24.63 -55.71 32.68
C ALA A 668 -26.02 -55.36 33.22
N VAL A 669 -26.79 -54.53 32.51
CA VAL A 669 -28.19 -54.21 32.85
C VAL A 669 -29.09 -55.44 32.74
N LEU A 670 -28.92 -56.29 31.73
CA LEU A 670 -29.64 -57.55 31.61
C LEU A 670 -29.38 -58.46 32.82
N LYS A 671 -28.12 -58.57 33.29
CA LYS A 671 -27.78 -59.30 34.53
C LYS A 671 -28.52 -58.74 35.73
N LEU A 672 -28.60 -57.41 35.89
CA LEU A 672 -29.38 -56.78 36.97
C LEU A 672 -30.88 -57.10 36.90
N ILE A 673 -31.48 -57.09 35.71
CA ILE A 673 -32.91 -57.40 35.53
C ILE A 673 -33.19 -58.87 35.87
N THR A 674 -32.28 -59.78 35.53
CA THR A 674 -32.45 -61.22 35.73
C THR A 674 -32.05 -61.73 37.12
N ALA A 675 -31.31 -60.94 37.88
CA ALA A 675 -30.79 -61.36 39.18
C ALA A 675 -31.92 -61.66 40.18
N SER A 676 -31.73 -62.73 40.97
CA SER A 676 -32.66 -63.12 42.03
C SER A 676 -32.51 -62.23 43.27
N LYS A 677 -33.54 -62.13 44.11
CA LYS A 677 -33.52 -61.31 45.33
C LYS A 677 -32.27 -61.53 46.20
N MET A 678 -31.86 -62.79 46.40
CA MET A 678 -30.72 -63.12 47.26
C MET A 678 -29.36 -62.85 46.60
N MET A 679 -29.28 -62.87 45.27
CA MET A 679 -28.03 -62.72 44.53
C MET A 679 -27.85 -61.37 43.84
N PHE A 680 -28.85 -60.48 43.89
CA PHE A 680 -28.82 -59.17 43.25
C PHE A 680 -27.56 -58.36 43.55
N PHE A 681 -27.04 -58.47 44.77
CA PHE A 681 -25.82 -57.79 45.17
C PHE A 681 -24.58 -58.22 44.33
N LEU A 682 -24.49 -59.49 43.93
CA LEU A 682 -23.37 -60.03 43.17
C LEU A 682 -23.29 -59.44 41.76
N ASP A 683 -24.44 -59.13 41.15
CA ASP A 683 -24.52 -58.52 39.82
C ASP A 683 -24.47 -56.98 39.89
N TYR A 684 -25.05 -56.38 40.94
CA TYR A 684 -25.01 -54.93 41.15
C TYR A 684 -23.60 -54.39 41.40
N PHE A 685 -22.76 -55.09 42.14
CA PHE A 685 -21.46 -54.55 42.53
C PHE A 685 -20.47 -54.41 41.37
N PRO A 686 -20.29 -55.40 40.48
CA PRO A 686 -19.52 -55.22 39.24
C PRO A 686 -20.09 -54.11 38.36
N PHE A 687 -21.41 -54.04 38.21
CA PHE A 687 -22.08 -52.96 37.48
C PHE A 687 -21.74 -51.58 38.08
N ALA A 688 -21.88 -51.43 39.39
CA ALA A 688 -21.67 -50.16 40.07
C ALA A 688 -20.22 -49.69 40.01
N LYS A 689 -19.25 -50.62 40.04
CA LYS A 689 -17.83 -50.31 39.85
C LYS A 689 -17.52 -49.80 38.44
N GLN A 690 -18.20 -50.32 37.42
CA GLN A 690 -17.93 -49.96 36.03
C GLN A 690 -18.72 -48.72 35.58
N PHE A 691 -19.96 -48.57 36.03
CA PHE A 691 -20.89 -47.55 35.50
C PHE A 691 -21.38 -46.55 36.56
N GLY A 692 -20.91 -46.67 37.80
CA GLY A 692 -21.32 -45.85 38.94
C GLY A 692 -22.56 -46.40 39.65
N PRO A 693 -22.95 -45.81 40.80
CA PRO A 693 -24.00 -46.35 41.65
C PRO A 693 -25.41 -46.36 41.04
N GLN A 694 -25.71 -45.39 40.16
CA GLN A 694 -26.95 -45.26 39.35
C GLN A 694 -28.27 -45.65 40.05
N PHE A 695 -28.43 -45.23 41.32
CA PHE A 695 -29.56 -45.68 42.16
C PHE A 695 -30.93 -45.40 41.53
N ALA A 696 -31.11 -44.24 40.89
CA ALA A 696 -32.39 -43.87 40.29
C ALA A 696 -32.79 -44.79 39.13
N PHE A 697 -31.82 -45.18 38.29
CA PHE A 697 -32.05 -46.12 37.19
C PHE A 697 -32.36 -47.52 37.74
N VAL A 698 -31.53 -48.01 38.66
CA VAL A 698 -31.69 -49.35 39.24
C VAL A 698 -33.02 -49.48 40.00
N GLU A 699 -33.41 -48.46 40.77
CA GLU A 699 -34.69 -48.44 41.47
C GLU A 699 -35.87 -48.48 40.49
N ALA A 700 -35.80 -47.73 39.38
CA ALA A 700 -36.86 -47.72 38.37
C ALA A 700 -37.03 -49.10 37.72
N VAL A 701 -35.92 -49.74 37.32
CA VAL A 701 -35.92 -51.07 36.70
C VAL A 701 -36.42 -52.15 37.67
N LEU A 702 -36.00 -52.11 38.94
CA LEU A 702 -36.49 -53.05 39.96
C LEU A 702 -37.98 -52.87 40.26
N ARG A 703 -38.48 -51.63 40.30
CA ARG A 703 -39.91 -51.36 40.50
C ARG A 703 -40.78 -51.80 39.33
N ALA A 704 -40.22 -51.86 38.12
CA ALA A 704 -40.94 -52.32 36.95
C ALA A 704 -41.15 -53.85 36.96
N ARG A 705 -40.37 -54.62 37.72
CA ARG A 705 -40.47 -56.09 37.79
C ARG A 705 -41.76 -56.56 38.48
N GLU A 706 -42.54 -57.39 37.81
CA GLU A 706 -43.81 -57.93 38.35
C GLU A 706 -43.59 -58.95 39.48
N ASP A 707 -42.44 -59.61 39.53
CA ASP A 707 -42.13 -60.63 40.54
C ASP A 707 -41.62 -60.06 41.87
N LEU A 708 -41.40 -58.75 41.96
CA LEU A 708 -40.92 -58.07 43.16
C LEU A 708 -42.01 -57.13 43.73
N ASP A 709 -42.24 -57.22 45.04
CA ASP A 709 -43.10 -56.26 45.74
C ASP A 709 -42.32 -55.00 46.15
N ARG A 710 -43.06 -53.92 46.47
CA ARG A 710 -42.45 -52.62 46.85
C ARG A 710 -41.56 -52.72 48.09
N LYS A 711 -41.85 -53.63 49.01
CA LYS A 711 -41.06 -53.82 50.24
C LYS A 711 -39.72 -54.49 49.90
N GLN A 712 -39.76 -55.51 49.05
CA GLN A 712 -38.58 -56.22 48.54
C GLN A 712 -37.65 -55.28 47.77
N VAL A 713 -38.20 -54.43 46.91
CA VAL A 713 -37.39 -53.44 46.18
C VAL A 713 -36.72 -52.45 47.15
N ASN A 714 -37.44 -51.95 48.16
CA ASN A 714 -36.86 -51.04 49.15
C ASN A 714 -35.74 -51.71 49.97
N GLU A 715 -35.93 -52.96 50.40
CA GLU A 715 -34.91 -53.77 51.11
C GLU A 715 -33.65 -53.94 50.24
N MET A 716 -33.83 -54.26 48.95
CA MET A 716 -32.73 -54.39 48.00
C MET A 716 -31.99 -53.05 47.79
N MET A 717 -32.74 -51.95 47.64
CA MET A 717 -32.18 -50.61 47.48
C MET A 717 -31.41 -50.13 48.72
N GLU A 718 -31.88 -50.44 49.92
CA GLU A 718 -31.18 -50.12 51.17
C GLU A 718 -29.86 -50.90 51.30
N SER A 719 -29.89 -52.19 50.97
CA SER A 719 -28.71 -53.06 50.97
C SER A 719 -27.61 -52.54 50.02
N ILE A 720 -27.99 -52.18 48.78
CA ILE A 720 -27.01 -51.67 47.81
C ILE A 720 -26.52 -50.25 48.15
N ARG A 721 -27.38 -49.37 48.70
CA ARG A 721 -26.96 -48.02 49.12
C ARG A 721 -25.95 -48.09 50.25
N LYS A 722 -26.18 -48.95 51.25
CA LYS A 722 -25.24 -49.18 52.35
C LYS A 722 -23.90 -49.68 51.81
N LYS A 723 -23.92 -50.70 50.95
CA LYS A 723 -22.68 -51.27 50.42
C LYS A 723 -21.93 -50.34 49.47
N ALA A 724 -22.63 -49.56 48.65
CA ALA A 724 -22.00 -48.55 47.80
C ALA A 724 -21.34 -47.43 48.63
N ALA A 725 -21.94 -47.07 49.78
CA ALA A 725 -21.34 -46.12 50.72
C ALA A 725 -20.11 -46.72 51.44
N ASP A 726 -20.19 -47.99 51.87
CA ASP A 726 -19.08 -48.71 52.51
C ASP A 726 -17.86 -48.83 51.58
N GLU A 727 -18.09 -49.00 50.27
CA GLU A 727 -17.04 -49.18 49.25
C GLU A 727 -16.66 -47.88 48.52
N GLN A 728 -17.23 -46.74 48.92
CA GLN A 728 -16.97 -45.41 48.33
C GLN A 728 -17.03 -45.40 46.79
N ILE A 729 -18.05 -46.02 46.21
CA ILE A 729 -18.19 -46.11 44.75
C ILE A 729 -18.54 -44.73 44.19
N GLU A 730 -17.61 -44.12 43.47
CA GLU A 730 -17.80 -42.87 42.75
C GLU A 730 -18.42 -43.10 41.36
N ASP A 731 -19.02 -42.03 40.83
CA ASP A 731 -19.65 -42.06 39.53
C ASP A 731 -18.63 -41.73 38.42
N PRO A 732 -18.35 -42.64 37.46
CA PRO A 732 -17.31 -42.44 36.47
C PRO A 732 -17.62 -41.26 35.55
N LEU A 733 -16.59 -40.47 35.20
CA LEU A 733 -16.72 -39.31 34.31
C LEU A 733 -17.33 -39.65 32.94
N ASN A 734 -17.02 -40.85 32.42
CA ASN A 734 -17.42 -41.32 31.09
C ASN A 734 -18.61 -42.29 31.12
N SER A 735 -19.39 -42.34 32.22
CA SER A 735 -20.54 -43.26 32.31
C SER A 735 -21.67 -42.84 31.36
N VAL A 736 -22.16 -43.78 30.53
CA VAL A 736 -23.32 -43.55 29.64
C VAL A 736 -24.57 -43.10 30.41
N PHE A 737 -24.70 -43.51 31.67
CA PHE A 737 -25.84 -43.16 32.53
C PHE A 737 -25.91 -41.67 32.87
N ARG A 738 -24.80 -40.92 32.80
CA ARG A 738 -24.80 -39.45 32.97
C ARG A 738 -25.49 -38.72 31.82
N ARG A 739 -25.53 -39.35 30.64
CA ARG A 739 -26.18 -38.82 29.43
C ARG A 739 -27.66 -39.19 29.34
N LEU A 740 -28.17 -40.04 30.24
CA LEU A 740 -29.60 -40.36 30.27
C LEU A 740 -30.42 -39.12 30.62
N PRO A 741 -31.57 -38.90 29.97
CA PRO A 741 -32.51 -37.86 30.37
C PRO A 741 -32.93 -38.05 31.84
N LYS A 742 -32.88 -36.97 32.61
CA LYS A 742 -33.22 -36.98 34.04
C LYS A 742 -34.65 -37.44 34.27
#